data_AF-A0A9Q4STJ6-F1
#
_entry.id   AF-A0A9Q4STJ6-F1
#
_cell.length_a   1.000
_cell.length_b   1.000
_cell.length_c   1.000
_cell.angle_alpha   90.00
_cell.angle_beta   90.00
_cell.angle_gamma   90.00
#
_symmetry.space_group_name_H-M   'P 1'
#
loop_
_entity.id
_entity.type
_entity.pdbx_description
1 polymer ?
#
loop_
_entity_poly.entity_id
_entity_poly.type
_entity_poly.pdbx_seq_one_letter_code
_entity_poly.pdbx_strand_id
1 'polypeptide(L)'
;MPNITLQKQPVIAYLESIENVVGSEIGNDIIYGDQKNNYLNGMGGVDSLYGLAGDDTLVLREGYAQGGAGNDSYTILRASNTDNNVKQLETIIDEETHTEASLIQLNYTFDEITAISRRETDIVFTLKVSNDKDPDQFIEHLIALSHVYQDKNSQLLAHRYTIVTMDGFILTINENNNQPREVSYNFSYLEKYNQQEKLQQLSINDDKHTLSIQSENKTKLIQLLPELQYSGFSSGEHLKLNLQGNSENNHYAGIAAHSSIKLSRGYDNYQISSLLAKNRNEKITISLSDNDKQLTSDCTSHFFLSDVSGFDLMFSDGVLSHRYNPDAHIKLVFDTESVSAIFNSGMTLQFIDKDNRVFHLPKPDSGQRLLIPTITLDVRLSHQSDVLMIPPSLRLNKEALSLYPQYFHREEPSSRSTQLQRIISTQTLEPYPLKVTELLRDDIAVNDNQPVNSILSLNKLFSNRSQDIFSQAIDLLPMIELMDGDDIVVNHNQSSSVIDGGKGDDHIVVNKGHHILIAGEGNDNLNGGSGHDLFISTSGNDYLSGGSGNNVYIVQKRHGEVTVYDEGEMSHIFVSGLSEHEKLISSQAGKDKQYRTADNQFVLTVKTNRVEKIETDPVKVIEKEQTLSMGSLATIIQQMAQFNQQQLSTMQGSDVIPSSNWSPLAVVVKHL
;
A
#
# COMPACT_ATOMS: atom_id res chain seq x y z
N MET A 1 41.52 42.54 -12.98
CA MET A 1 42.90 42.00 -12.81
C MET A 1 43.87 43.10 -12.39
N PRO A 2 44.12 43.26 -11.08
CA PRO A 2 45.43 43.71 -10.63
C PRO A 2 45.83 42.98 -9.34
N ASN A 3 46.68 41.96 -9.44
CA ASN A 3 47.56 41.43 -8.38
C ASN A 3 48.32 40.20 -8.94
N ILE A 4 49.10 40.39 -10.01
CA ILE A 4 50.05 39.37 -10.46
C ILE A 4 51.34 39.59 -9.66
N THR A 5 51.58 38.72 -8.68
CA THR A 5 52.87 38.60 -8.03
C THR A 5 53.76 37.71 -8.90
N LEU A 6 54.92 38.19 -9.31
CA LEU A 6 55.86 37.40 -10.14
C LEU A 6 56.31 36.15 -9.38
N GLN A 7 55.93 34.96 -9.88
CA GLN A 7 56.47 33.69 -9.40
C GLN A 7 58.00 33.67 -9.60
N LYS A 8 58.74 33.28 -8.54
CA LYS A 8 60.21 33.14 -8.57
C LYS A 8 60.67 31.82 -9.19
N GLN A 9 59.76 30.88 -9.44
CA GLN A 9 60.08 29.56 -10.01
C GLN A 9 60.09 29.64 -11.54
N PRO A 10 60.98 28.90 -12.22
CA PRO A 10 61.01 28.84 -13.67
C PRO A 10 59.75 28.16 -14.19
N VAL A 11 58.94 28.89 -14.95
CA VAL A 11 57.79 28.31 -15.68
C VAL A 11 58.34 27.37 -16.75
N ILE A 12 57.93 26.10 -16.71
CA ILE A 12 58.46 25.04 -17.59
C ILE A 12 57.67 24.97 -18.90
N ALA A 13 56.36 25.28 -18.87
CA ALA A 13 55.49 25.43 -20.04
C ALA A 13 54.23 26.24 -19.68
N TYR A 14 53.61 26.88 -20.68
CA TYR A 14 52.23 27.40 -20.61
C TYR A 14 51.37 26.54 -21.52
N LEU A 15 50.30 25.98 -20.98
CA LEU A 15 49.37 25.13 -21.70
C LEU A 15 47.95 25.62 -21.44
N GLU A 16 47.12 25.68 -22.48
CA GLU A 16 45.74 26.19 -22.43
C GLU A 16 44.84 25.30 -23.30
N SER A 17 43.56 25.15 -22.91
CA SER A 17 42.54 24.41 -23.66
C SER A 17 42.86 22.93 -23.87
N ILE A 18 43.19 22.20 -22.80
CA ILE A 18 43.52 20.77 -22.91
C ILE A 18 42.38 19.90 -22.37
N GLU A 19 41.99 18.92 -23.19
CA GLU A 19 40.94 17.96 -22.82
C GLU A 19 41.40 16.91 -21.78
N ASN A 20 42.67 16.53 -21.75
CA ASN A 20 43.21 15.53 -20.80
C ASN A 20 44.64 15.91 -20.36
N VAL A 21 44.83 16.21 -19.07
CA VAL A 21 46.14 16.59 -18.49
C VAL A 21 46.44 15.81 -17.22
N VAL A 22 47.70 15.41 -17.09
CA VAL A 22 48.26 14.91 -15.83
C VAL A 22 49.45 15.81 -15.46
N GLY A 23 49.38 16.41 -14.28
CA GLY A 23 50.40 17.25 -13.67
C GLY A 23 51.59 16.46 -13.12
N SER A 24 52.40 17.14 -12.32
CA SER A 24 53.59 16.63 -11.66
C SER A 24 53.24 16.01 -10.30
N GLU A 25 53.98 14.98 -9.89
CA GLU A 25 53.83 14.41 -8.54
C GLU A 25 54.48 15.27 -7.43
N ILE A 26 55.34 16.22 -7.81
CA ILE A 26 56.19 17.01 -6.89
C ILE A 26 55.99 18.52 -7.03
N GLY A 27 55.25 18.97 -8.04
CA GLY A 27 55.12 20.37 -8.43
C GLY A 27 53.76 20.91 -8.02
N ASN A 28 53.65 22.23 -7.86
CA ASN A 28 52.36 22.89 -7.71
C ASN A 28 51.89 23.29 -9.10
N ASP A 29 50.87 22.63 -9.63
CA ASP A 29 50.43 22.83 -11.00
C ASP A 29 49.23 23.77 -11.09
N ILE A 30 49.14 24.51 -12.20
CA ILE A 30 47.95 25.28 -12.56
C ILE A 30 47.49 24.77 -13.92
N ILE A 31 46.30 24.16 -13.96
CA ILE A 31 45.79 23.47 -15.15
C ILE A 31 44.44 24.08 -15.53
N TYR A 32 44.33 24.52 -16.78
CA TYR A 32 43.10 25.02 -17.38
C TYR A 32 42.61 24.08 -18.48
N GLY A 33 41.35 23.66 -18.33
CA GLY A 33 40.57 22.94 -19.33
C GLY A 33 40.12 23.82 -20.50
N ASP A 34 39.11 23.35 -21.22
CA ASP A 34 38.41 24.06 -22.28
C ASP A 34 36.89 24.10 -22.02
N GLN A 35 36.05 24.28 -23.03
CA GLN A 35 34.59 24.35 -22.86
C GLN A 35 33.89 22.99 -23.05
N LYS A 36 34.64 21.90 -22.96
CA LYS A 36 34.15 20.52 -23.09
C LYS A 36 34.52 19.75 -21.83
N ASN A 37 33.97 18.56 -21.71
CA ASN A 37 34.33 17.58 -20.69
C ASN A 37 35.84 17.29 -20.71
N ASN A 38 36.52 17.63 -19.62
CA ASN A 38 37.95 17.51 -19.44
C ASN A 38 38.29 16.50 -18.34
N TYR A 39 39.49 15.91 -18.44
CA TYR A 39 40.09 15.13 -17.37
C TYR A 39 41.38 15.83 -16.91
N LEU A 40 41.35 16.43 -15.73
CA LEU A 40 42.47 17.20 -15.18
C LEU A 40 42.96 16.53 -13.90
N ASN A 41 44.20 16.06 -13.88
CA ASN A 41 44.78 15.38 -12.72
C ASN A 41 46.04 16.11 -12.24
N GLY A 42 45.97 16.78 -11.09
CA GLY A 42 47.10 17.48 -10.47
C GLY A 42 48.16 16.56 -9.86
N MET A 43 47.82 15.29 -9.60
CA MET A 43 48.69 14.31 -8.93
C MET A 43 49.11 14.73 -7.51
N GLY A 44 50.21 15.46 -7.35
CA GLY A 44 50.77 15.75 -6.04
C GLY A 44 51.46 17.10 -5.98
N GLY A 45 51.22 17.82 -4.89
CA GLY A 45 51.60 19.21 -4.76
C GLY A 45 50.35 19.99 -4.34
N VAL A 46 50.44 21.31 -4.33
CA VAL A 46 49.30 22.20 -4.12
C VAL A 46 48.84 22.70 -5.49
N ASP A 47 47.79 22.10 -6.02
CA ASP A 47 47.37 22.30 -7.41
C ASP A 47 46.21 23.29 -7.54
N SER A 48 46.02 23.84 -8.73
CA SER A 48 44.86 24.68 -9.09
C SER A 48 44.28 24.21 -10.42
N LEU A 49 43.11 23.59 -10.37
CA LEU A 49 42.47 22.95 -11.51
C LEU A 49 41.19 23.71 -11.90
N TYR A 50 41.03 24.05 -13.18
CA TYR A 50 39.89 24.79 -13.71
C TYR A 50 39.30 24.07 -14.92
N GLY A 51 38.11 23.49 -14.80
CA GLY A 51 37.39 22.78 -15.87
C GLY A 51 36.74 23.72 -16.90
N LEU A 52 36.14 24.81 -16.41
CA LEU A 52 35.37 25.82 -17.15
C LEU A 52 33.94 25.38 -17.50
N ALA A 53 33.72 24.61 -18.57
CA ALA A 53 32.38 24.17 -18.95
C ALA A 53 32.42 22.75 -19.52
N GLY A 54 31.34 22.00 -19.34
CA GLY A 54 31.30 20.57 -19.63
C GLY A 54 31.18 19.76 -18.35
N ASP A 55 30.96 18.45 -18.48
CA ASP A 55 30.99 17.55 -17.31
C ASP A 55 32.44 17.09 -17.10
N ASP A 56 33.17 17.77 -16.22
CA ASP A 56 34.61 17.61 -16.02
C ASP A 56 34.95 16.57 -14.95
N THR A 57 36.15 16.01 -15.03
CA THR A 57 36.73 15.12 -14.02
C THR A 57 38.04 15.70 -13.49
N LEU A 58 38.05 16.15 -12.25
CA LEU A 58 39.19 16.81 -11.61
C LEU A 58 39.75 15.94 -10.50
N VAL A 59 41.05 15.66 -10.53
CA VAL A 59 41.73 14.78 -9.57
C VAL A 59 42.85 15.55 -8.88
N LEU A 60 42.81 15.66 -7.56
CA LEU A 60 43.81 16.40 -6.77
C LEU A 60 43.98 15.83 -5.37
N ARG A 61 45.14 16.10 -4.75
CA ARG A 61 45.42 15.75 -3.36
C ARG A 61 45.30 16.94 -2.41
N GLU A 62 45.76 18.11 -2.85
CA GLU A 62 45.77 19.35 -2.08
C GLU A 62 45.63 20.52 -3.06
N GLY A 63 44.98 21.60 -2.64
CA GLY A 63 44.84 22.82 -3.44
C GLY A 63 43.39 23.14 -3.79
N TYR A 64 43.17 23.66 -5.00
CA TYR A 64 41.91 24.23 -5.44
C TYR A 64 41.42 23.56 -6.72
N ALA A 65 40.14 23.23 -6.78
CA ALA A 65 39.50 22.74 -7.99
C ALA A 65 38.14 23.41 -8.21
N GLN A 66 37.90 23.81 -9.45
CA GLN A 66 36.65 24.40 -9.91
C GLN A 66 36.29 23.76 -11.26
N GLY A 67 35.20 23.00 -11.28
CA GLY A 67 34.66 22.34 -12.46
C GLY A 67 34.03 23.36 -13.39
N GLY A 68 33.08 24.15 -12.88
CA GLY A 68 32.50 25.27 -13.59
C GLY A 68 31.05 24.99 -13.97
N ALA A 69 30.70 25.07 -15.25
CA ALA A 69 29.34 24.77 -15.70
C ALA A 69 29.22 23.33 -16.18
N GLY A 70 28.42 22.51 -15.50
CA GLY A 70 28.22 21.10 -15.82
C GLY A 70 28.03 20.26 -14.55
N ASN A 71 27.90 18.93 -14.72
CA ASN A 71 27.90 18.02 -13.57
C ASN A 71 29.30 17.43 -13.40
N ASP A 72 30.08 18.04 -12.51
CA ASP A 72 31.50 17.74 -12.38
C ASP A 72 31.76 16.60 -11.39
N SER A 73 32.89 15.92 -11.60
CA SER A 73 33.36 14.81 -10.78
C SER A 73 34.74 15.09 -10.21
N TYR A 74 34.86 15.11 -8.90
CA TYR A 74 36.11 15.35 -8.20
C TYR A 74 36.60 14.05 -7.57
N THR A 75 37.87 13.70 -7.79
CA THR A 75 38.53 12.62 -7.06
C THR A 75 39.57 13.22 -6.12
N ILE A 76 39.32 13.11 -4.81
CA ILE A 76 40.25 13.59 -3.80
C ILE A 76 41.18 12.44 -3.40
N LEU A 77 42.46 12.60 -3.74
CA LEU A 77 43.49 11.63 -3.43
C LEU A 77 43.78 11.61 -1.93
N ARG A 78 43.99 10.41 -1.38
CA ARG A 78 44.28 10.22 0.03
C ARG A 78 45.67 10.71 0.39
N ALA A 79 45.79 11.36 1.54
CA ALA A 79 47.06 11.74 2.15
C ALA A 79 47.97 10.51 2.33
N SER A 80 49.28 10.68 2.13
CA SER A 80 50.25 9.59 2.25
C SER A 80 51.13 9.74 3.48
N ASN A 81 51.33 8.64 4.21
CA ASN A 81 52.26 8.60 5.36
C ASN A 81 53.75 8.77 4.94
N THR A 82 54.05 8.87 3.64
CA THR A 82 55.38 9.25 3.15
C THR A 82 55.66 10.75 3.26
N ASP A 83 54.65 11.56 3.56
CA ASP A 83 54.72 13.01 3.69
C ASP A 83 55.24 13.40 5.09
N ASN A 84 56.45 12.95 5.43
CA ASN A 84 57.05 12.96 6.78
C ASN A 84 57.10 14.32 7.52
N ASN A 85 56.66 15.43 6.89
CA ASN A 85 56.61 16.78 7.47
C ASN A 85 55.24 17.48 7.32
N VAL A 86 54.26 16.84 6.68
CA VAL A 86 52.95 17.44 6.45
C VAL A 86 52.02 17.00 7.58
N LYS A 87 51.50 17.98 8.33
CA LYS A 87 50.53 17.72 9.41
C LYS A 87 49.09 17.95 8.96
N GLN A 88 48.90 18.80 7.95
CA GLN A 88 47.61 19.23 7.47
C GLN A 88 47.66 19.47 5.96
N LEU A 89 46.65 18.99 5.25
CA LEU A 89 46.36 19.27 3.84
C LEU A 89 45.04 20.04 3.77
N GLU A 90 44.89 20.88 2.75
CA GLU A 90 43.64 21.59 2.45
C GLU A 90 43.27 21.44 0.98
N THR A 91 42.05 20.98 0.72
CA THR A 91 41.45 20.95 -0.62
C THR A 91 40.17 21.77 -0.62
N ILE A 92 40.05 22.66 -1.59
CA ILE A 92 38.88 23.52 -1.80
C ILE A 92 38.24 23.13 -3.14
N ILE A 93 36.96 22.76 -3.09
CA ILE A 93 36.12 22.54 -4.26
C ILE A 93 35.16 23.72 -4.34
N ASP A 94 35.25 24.50 -5.41
CA ASP A 94 34.43 25.70 -5.61
C ASP A 94 33.59 25.58 -6.88
N GLU A 95 32.27 25.49 -6.71
CA GLU A 95 31.30 25.41 -7.81
C GLU A 95 30.50 26.70 -7.93
N GLU A 96 30.32 27.18 -9.16
CA GLU A 96 29.66 28.47 -9.42
C GLU A 96 28.14 28.36 -9.66
N THR A 97 27.59 27.16 -9.86
CA THR A 97 26.23 26.98 -10.41
C THR A 97 25.20 26.48 -9.40
N HIS A 98 23.94 26.89 -9.63
CA HIS A 98 22.86 26.79 -8.64
C HIS A 98 21.89 25.60 -8.85
N THR A 99 22.07 24.82 -9.91
CA THR A 99 21.13 23.74 -10.31
C THR A 99 21.79 22.41 -10.64
N GLU A 100 23.10 22.38 -10.79
CA GLU A 100 23.87 21.19 -11.13
C GLU A 100 24.26 20.43 -9.85
N ALA A 101 24.68 19.18 -10.02
CA ALA A 101 25.12 18.34 -8.91
C ALA A 101 26.47 17.72 -9.22
N SER A 102 27.42 17.92 -8.31
CA SER A 102 28.76 17.38 -8.45
C SER A 102 28.99 16.15 -7.58
N LEU A 103 29.77 15.22 -8.10
CA LEU A 103 30.16 13.98 -7.44
C LEU A 103 31.57 14.13 -6.86
N ILE A 104 31.75 13.78 -5.60
CA ILE A 104 33.07 13.75 -4.95
C ILE A 104 33.40 12.33 -4.56
N GLN A 105 34.37 11.73 -5.23
CA GLN A 105 34.99 10.48 -4.83
C GLN A 105 36.14 10.77 -3.87
N LEU A 106 35.97 10.36 -2.61
CA LEU A 106 37.03 10.37 -1.62
C LEU A 106 37.76 9.04 -1.67
N ASN A 107 39.07 9.06 -1.94
CA ASN A 107 39.90 7.87 -1.79
C ASN A 107 40.21 7.52 -0.31
N TYR A 108 39.29 7.89 0.59
CA TYR A 108 39.30 7.69 2.03
C TYR A 108 38.22 6.67 2.43
N THR A 109 38.36 6.05 3.61
CA THR A 109 37.29 5.21 4.19
C THR A 109 36.34 6.05 5.03
N PHE A 110 35.11 5.56 5.24
CA PHE A 110 34.06 6.29 5.95
C PHE A 110 34.45 6.71 7.37
N ASP A 111 35.17 5.84 8.09
CA ASP A 111 35.62 6.12 9.45
C ASP A 111 36.76 7.15 9.57
N GLU A 112 37.42 7.48 8.46
CA GLU A 112 38.44 8.53 8.44
C GLU A 112 37.81 9.92 8.49
N ILE A 113 36.50 10.04 8.24
CA ILE A 113 35.74 11.29 8.41
C ILE A 113 35.48 11.50 9.90
N THR A 114 36.17 12.48 10.49
CA THR A 114 36.15 12.73 11.95
C THR A 114 35.36 13.97 12.36
N ALA A 115 35.04 14.86 11.43
CA ALA A 115 34.12 15.97 11.66
C ALA A 115 33.51 16.45 10.33
N ILE A 116 32.28 16.95 10.40
CA ILE A 116 31.59 17.67 9.34
C ILE A 116 31.10 18.97 9.95
N SER A 117 31.39 20.12 9.33
CA SER A 117 31.00 21.41 9.90
C SER A 117 30.61 22.41 8.83
N ARG A 118 29.64 23.28 9.15
CA ARG A 118 29.28 24.42 8.30
C ARG A 118 30.16 25.61 8.63
N ARG A 119 30.70 26.27 7.60
CA ARG A 119 31.39 27.56 7.71
C ARG A 119 30.74 28.55 6.76
N GLU A 120 29.85 29.40 7.27
CA GLU A 120 29.04 30.33 6.47
C GLU A 120 28.19 29.60 5.41
N THR A 121 28.58 29.65 4.14
CA THR A 121 27.94 28.98 3.00
C THR A 121 28.54 27.61 2.70
N ASP A 122 29.68 27.29 3.31
CA ASP A 122 30.54 26.17 2.93
C ASP A 122 30.35 25.00 3.90
N ILE A 123 30.71 23.80 3.43
CA ILE A 123 30.77 22.60 4.26
C ILE A 123 32.21 22.10 4.27
N VAL A 124 32.74 21.85 5.47
CA VAL A 124 34.10 21.37 5.66
C VAL A 124 34.07 19.98 6.28
N PHE A 125 34.66 19.02 5.57
CA PHE A 125 34.97 17.69 6.06
C PHE A 125 36.39 17.67 6.63
N THR A 126 36.55 17.11 7.83
CA THR A 126 37.86 16.88 8.44
C THR A 126 38.15 15.38 8.44
N LEU A 127 39.14 14.97 7.65
CA LEU A 127 39.57 13.58 7.55
C LEU A 127 40.90 13.37 8.27
N LYS A 128 41.09 12.21 8.90
CA LYS A 128 42.34 11.86 9.59
C LYS A 128 42.88 10.54 9.12
N VAL A 129 44.11 10.58 8.60
CA VAL A 129 44.87 9.38 8.20
C VAL A 129 45.90 9.11 9.28
N SER A 130 45.68 8.08 10.08
CA SER A 130 46.63 7.65 11.10
C SER A 130 47.78 6.83 10.52
N ASN A 131 48.93 6.90 11.18
CA ASN A 131 50.06 6.01 10.92
C ASN A 131 49.83 4.66 11.62
N ASP A 132 49.93 3.56 10.87
CA ASP A 132 49.79 2.19 11.40
C ASP A 132 50.73 1.88 12.58
N LYS A 133 51.83 2.62 12.71
CA LYS A 133 52.84 2.42 13.78
C LYS A 133 52.63 3.32 15.00
N ASP A 134 51.96 4.46 14.86
CA ASP A 134 51.75 5.46 15.91
C ASP A 134 50.43 6.22 15.67
N PRO A 135 49.34 5.84 16.35
CA PRO A 135 48.02 6.45 16.16
C PRO A 135 47.97 7.95 16.49
N ASP A 136 48.89 8.44 17.34
CA ASP A 136 48.99 9.86 17.71
C ASP A 136 49.64 10.69 16.59
N GLN A 137 50.27 10.03 15.60
CA GLN A 137 50.72 10.65 14.36
C GLN A 137 49.68 10.43 13.26
N PHE A 138 48.98 11.51 12.93
CA PHE A 138 48.02 11.53 11.85
C PHE A 138 48.24 12.75 10.94
N ILE A 139 47.84 12.61 9.69
CA ILE A 139 47.69 13.72 8.75
C ILE A 139 46.21 14.11 8.74
N GLU A 140 45.94 15.38 9.00
CA GLU A 140 44.59 15.93 8.86
C GLU A 140 44.40 16.45 7.43
N HIS A 141 43.31 16.09 6.76
CA HIS A 141 42.95 16.65 5.46
C HIS A 141 41.61 17.38 5.60
N LEU A 142 41.63 18.69 5.40
CA LEU A 142 40.44 19.53 5.35
C LEU A 142 39.95 19.60 3.90
N ILE A 143 38.72 19.16 3.66
CA ILE A 143 38.06 19.28 2.36
C ILE A 143 36.92 20.28 2.52
N ALA A 144 37.09 21.47 1.95
CA ALA A 144 36.09 22.52 1.93
C ALA A 144 35.31 22.46 0.62
N LEU A 145 33.99 22.31 0.74
CA LEU A 145 33.03 22.43 -0.34
C LEU A 145 32.47 23.84 -0.26
N SER A 146 32.86 24.69 -1.19
CA SER A 146 32.45 26.09 -1.23
C SER A 146 31.07 26.25 -1.84
N HIS A 147 30.35 27.27 -1.36
CA HIS A 147 29.04 27.67 -1.88
C HIS A 147 27.98 26.56 -1.88
N VAL A 148 27.99 25.68 -0.87
CA VAL A 148 26.93 24.64 -0.74
C VAL A 148 25.57 25.28 -0.46
N TYR A 149 25.53 26.34 0.34
CA TYR A 149 24.31 27.07 0.68
C TYR A 149 24.28 28.48 0.07
N GLN A 150 23.10 28.97 -0.30
CA GLN A 150 22.93 30.28 -0.92
C GLN A 150 23.34 31.45 -0.03
N ASP A 151 23.13 31.33 1.29
CA ASP A 151 23.57 32.32 2.26
C ASP A 151 23.81 31.67 3.63
N LYS A 152 24.52 32.39 4.51
CA LYS A 152 24.93 31.94 5.85
C LYS A 152 23.79 31.52 6.80
N ASN A 153 22.57 32.00 6.55
CA ASN A 153 21.39 31.76 7.40
C ASN A 153 20.37 30.83 6.73
N SER A 154 20.52 30.57 5.43
CA SER A 154 19.62 29.77 4.62
C SER A 154 19.94 28.28 4.67
N GLN A 155 18.89 27.47 4.51
CA GLN A 155 18.99 26.03 4.25
C GLN A 155 18.82 25.70 2.77
N LEU A 156 18.58 26.71 1.92
CA LEU A 156 18.52 26.54 0.47
C LEU A 156 19.92 26.26 -0.04
N LEU A 157 20.05 25.12 -0.71
CA LEU A 157 21.28 24.74 -1.38
C LEU A 157 21.52 25.67 -2.57
N ALA A 158 22.75 26.12 -2.69
CA ALA A 158 23.28 26.67 -3.93
C ALA A 158 23.76 25.52 -4.80
N HIS A 159 24.58 24.61 -4.29
CA HIS A 159 25.07 23.46 -5.05
C HIS A 159 24.86 22.13 -4.30
N ARG A 160 24.67 21.02 -5.05
CA ARG A 160 24.42 19.68 -4.48
C ARG A 160 25.65 18.79 -4.65
N TYR A 161 26.30 18.43 -3.55
CA TYR A 161 27.40 17.48 -3.56
C TYR A 161 26.96 16.09 -3.10
N THR A 162 27.27 15.07 -3.88
CA THR A 162 27.21 13.67 -3.45
C THR A 162 28.63 13.17 -3.19
N ILE A 163 28.89 12.68 -1.97
CA ILE A 163 30.21 12.19 -1.59
C ILE A 163 30.18 10.66 -1.59
N VAL A 164 31.20 10.02 -2.18
CA VAL A 164 31.38 8.57 -2.18
C VAL A 164 32.76 8.23 -1.62
N THR A 165 32.80 7.39 -0.60
CA THR A 165 34.05 6.90 0.00
C THR A 165 34.55 5.64 -0.71
N MET A 166 35.84 5.34 -0.57
CA MET A 166 36.47 4.19 -1.23
C MET A 166 35.93 2.84 -0.72
N ASP A 167 35.41 2.78 0.50
CA ASP A 167 34.73 1.63 1.10
C ASP A 167 33.23 1.58 0.79
N GLY A 168 32.73 2.42 -0.13
CA GLY A 168 31.39 2.31 -0.71
C GLY A 168 30.27 2.99 0.07
N PHE A 169 30.61 3.84 1.05
CA PHE A 169 29.62 4.71 1.68
C PHE A 169 29.34 5.92 0.80
N ILE A 170 28.09 6.35 0.79
CA ILE A 170 27.62 7.52 0.07
C ILE A 170 27.02 8.48 1.09
N LEU A 171 27.41 9.74 1.03
CA LEU A 171 26.87 10.82 1.86
C LEU A 171 26.13 11.81 0.96
N THR A 172 24.89 12.10 1.33
CA THR A 172 24.03 13.06 0.65
C THR A 172 23.48 14.04 1.67
N ILE A 173 23.35 15.31 1.30
CA ILE A 173 22.83 16.32 2.21
C ILE A 173 21.35 16.06 2.54
N ASN A 174 20.98 16.22 3.80
CA ASN A 174 19.60 16.05 4.23
C ASN A 174 18.81 17.35 3.99
N GLU A 175 17.86 17.33 3.04
CA GLU A 175 17.04 18.49 2.66
C GLU A 175 15.78 18.66 3.55
N ASN A 176 15.61 17.88 4.62
CA ASN A 176 14.43 17.98 5.47
C ASN A 176 14.46 19.25 6.37
N ASN A 177 13.63 20.24 6.01
CA ASN A 177 13.52 21.58 6.60
C ASN A 177 13.08 21.68 8.09
N ASN A 178 12.96 20.57 8.83
CA ASN A 178 12.35 20.55 10.16
C ASN A 178 13.34 20.42 11.33
N GLN A 179 14.65 20.30 11.08
CA GLN A 179 15.67 20.13 12.12
C GLN A 179 16.55 21.40 12.29
N PRO A 180 17.08 21.66 13.50
CA PRO A 180 17.92 22.82 13.77
C PRO A 180 19.22 22.83 12.95
N ARG A 181 19.81 24.02 12.84
CA ARG A 181 20.83 24.50 11.86
C ARG A 181 22.16 23.74 11.74
N GLU A 182 22.35 22.63 12.45
CA GLU A 182 23.61 21.88 12.43
C GLU A 182 23.56 20.84 11.31
N VAL A 183 24.50 20.92 10.36
CA VAL A 183 24.45 20.25 9.06
C VAL A 183 24.22 18.75 9.22
N SER A 184 23.22 18.20 8.52
CA SER A 184 22.87 16.78 8.54
C SER A 184 23.13 16.14 7.17
N TYR A 185 23.91 15.07 7.15
CA TYR A 185 24.16 14.21 6.00
C TYR A 185 23.53 12.84 6.21
N ASN A 186 22.80 12.37 5.20
CA ASN A 186 22.34 10.99 5.13
C ASN A 186 23.46 10.12 4.57
N PHE A 187 23.80 9.03 5.26
CA PHE A 187 24.73 8.03 4.75
C PHE A 187 24.01 6.74 4.31
N SER A 188 24.54 6.11 3.27
CA SER A 188 24.12 4.80 2.73
C SER A 188 25.35 3.97 2.39
N TYR A 189 25.23 2.65 2.30
CA TYR A 189 26.28 1.79 1.74
C TYR A 189 25.80 1.13 0.45
N LEU A 190 26.53 1.31 -0.64
CA LEU A 190 26.28 0.62 -1.90
C LEU A 190 27.53 -0.17 -2.33
N GLU A 191 27.43 -1.50 -2.32
CA GLU A 191 28.54 -2.40 -2.63
C GLU A 191 29.19 -2.12 -3.99
N LYS A 192 28.42 -1.64 -4.98
CA LYS A 192 28.93 -1.30 -6.32
C LYS A 192 30.03 -0.23 -6.32
N TYR A 193 30.10 0.61 -5.29
CA TYR A 193 31.12 1.66 -5.16
C TYR A 193 32.23 1.28 -4.19
N ASN A 194 32.14 0.12 -3.53
CA ASN A 194 33.18 -0.36 -2.64
C ASN A 194 34.35 -0.91 -3.47
N GLN A 195 35.51 -0.27 -3.34
CA GLN A 195 36.76 -0.66 -4.00
C GLN A 195 37.66 -1.52 -3.07
N GLN A 196 37.17 -1.84 -1.87
CA GLN A 196 37.86 -2.56 -0.81
C GLN A 196 37.20 -3.93 -0.55
N GLU A 197 37.45 -4.51 0.63
CA GLU A 197 36.77 -5.73 1.08
C GLU A 197 35.25 -5.50 1.16
N LYS A 198 34.49 -6.40 0.52
CA LYS A 198 33.03 -6.38 0.57
C LYS A 198 32.52 -6.58 1.99
N LEU A 199 31.54 -5.77 2.40
CA LEU A 199 30.89 -5.93 3.70
C LEU A 199 29.93 -7.13 3.67
N GLN A 200 29.99 -7.96 4.71
CA GLN A 200 29.07 -9.07 4.94
C GLN A 200 27.86 -8.63 5.77
N GLN A 201 28.06 -7.66 6.66
CA GLN A 201 27.00 -7.16 7.54
C GLN A 201 27.22 -5.70 7.90
N LEU A 202 26.11 -4.96 7.91
CA LEU A 202 26.01 -3.59 8.38
C LEU A 202 25.01 -3.55 9.54
N SER A 203 25.47 -3.13 10.72
CA SER A 203 24.59 -2.98 11.89
C SER A 203 24.43 -1.51 12.22
N ILE A 204 23.21 -1.00 12.08
CA ILE A 204 22.82 0.37 12.37
C ILE A 204 22.02 0.37 13.67
N ASN A 205 22.43 1.23 14.60
CA ASN A 205 21.70 1.50 15.81
C ASN A 205 21.49 3.01 15.94
N ASP A 206 20.33 3.48 15.49
CA ASP A 206 19.97 4.90 15.47
C ASP A 206 19.73 5.43 16.89
N ASP A 207 19.36 4.58 17.86
CA ASP A 207 19.17 4.96 19.27
C ASP A 207 20.50 5.29 19.96
N LYS A 208 21.53 4.48 19.71
CA LYS A 208 22.88 4.67 20.26
C LYS A 208 23.80 5.49 19.37
N HIS A 209 23.33 5.88 18.18
CA HIS A 209 24.09 6.58 17.16
C HIS A 209 25.38 5.86 16.76
N THR A 210 25.28 4.54 16.52
CA THR A 210 26.45 3.69 16.21
C THR A 210 26.27 2.88 14.94
N LEU A 211 27.40 2.61 14.28
CA LEU A 211 27.51 1.80 13.07
C LEU A 211 28.55 0.69 13.31
N SER A 212 28.19 -0.56 13.06
CA SER A 212 29.16 -1.66 13.03
C SER A 212 29.25 -2.22 11.61
N ILE A 213 30.45 -2.19 11.05
CA ILE A 213 30.76 -2.78 9.75
C ILE A 213 31.50 -4.09 9.96
N GLN A 214 31.07 -5.15 9.27
CA GLN A 214 31.73 -6.45 9.32
C GLN A 214 32.10 -6.89 7.91
N SER A 215 33.40 -7.09 7.69
CA SER A 215 33.96 -7.81 6.53
C SER A 215 34.35 -9.23 6.95
N GLU A 216 34.92 -10.02 6.05
CA GLU A 216 35.24 -11.43 6.28
C GLU A 216 36.14 -11.67 7.50
N ASN A 217 37.12 -10.78 7.73
CA ASN A 217 38.13 -10.97 8.78
C ASN A 217 38.16 -9.84 9.81
N LYS A 218 37.29 -8.83 9.69
CA LYS A 218 37.33 -7.62 10.51
C LYS A 218 35.93 -7.18 10.89
N THR A 219 35.80 -6.69 12.12
CA THR A 219 34.62 -5.97 12.60
C THR A 219 35.09 -4.64 13.14
N LYS A 220 34.45 -3.56 12.72
CA LYS A 220 34.77 -2.21 13.15
C LYS A 220 33.51 -1.54 13.65
N LEU A 221 33.57 -1.04 14.88
CA LEU A 221 32.53 -0.24 15.50
C LEU A 221 32.89 1.23 15.34
N ILE A 222 31.95 2.01 14.82
CA ILE A 222 32.09 3.43 14.53
C ILE A 222 31.00 4.15 15.33
N GLN A 223 31.42 5.12 16.16
CA GLN A 223 30.49 6.09 16.72
C GLN A 223 30.19 7.10 15.63
N LEU A 224 28.92 7.24 15.25
CA LEU A 224 28.55 8.19 14.21
C LEU A 224 28.74 9.62 14.70
N LEU A 225 29.13 10.51 13.78
CA LEU A 225 29.17 11.95 14.05
C LEU A 225 27.73 12.46 14.25
N PRO A 226 27.48 13.45 15.12
CA PRO A 226 26.14 14.03 15.30
C PRO A 226 25.47 14.48 14.00
N GLU A 227 26.28 14.89 13.02
CA GLU A 227 25.87 15.35 11.69
C GLU A 227 25.45 14.21 10.75
N LEU A 228 25.70 12.94 11.08
CA LEU A 228 25.45 11.80 10.20
C LEU A 228 24.21 11.02 10.62
N GLN A 229 23.26 10.85 9.71
CA GLN A 229 22.07 10.03 9.90
C GLN A 229 22.05 8.90 8.86
N TYR A 230 21.58 7.72 9.24
CA TYR A 230 21.38 6.67 8.25
C TYR A 230 20.23 7.03 7.31
N SER A 231 20.43 6.87 5.99
CA SER A 231 19.40 7.22 4.99
C SER A 231 18.20 6.26 4.99
N GLY A 232 18.31 5.15 5.70
CA GLY A 232 17.36 4.04 5.62
C GLY A 232 17.66 3.01 4.55
N PHE A 233 18.64 3.24 3.66
CA PHE A 233 18.90 2.34 2.53
C PHE A 233 20.37 1.96 2.41
N SER A 234 20.61 0.66 2.20
CA SER A 234 21.91 0.10 1.82
C SER A 234 21.69 -1.15 0.97
N SER A 235 22.64 -1.44 0.09
CA SER A 235 22.51 -2.52 -0.88
C SER A 235 23.83 -3.23 -1.16
N GLY A 236 23.77 -4.56 -1.24
CA GLY A 236 24.86 -5.45 -1.62
C GLY A 236 24.35 -6.87 -1.84
N GLU A 237 25.06 -7.68 -2.61
CA GLU A 237 24.59 -9.02 -3.02
C GLU A 237 24.47 -9.98 -1.82
N HIS A 238 25.34 -9.81 -0.83
CA HIS A 238 25.43 -10.63 0.37
C HIS A 238 25.33 -9.82 1.66
N LEU A 239 24.93 -8.55 1.55
CA LEU A 239 24.86 -7.63 2.67
C LEU A 239 23.68 -7.98 3.58
N LYS A 240 23.98 -8.22 4.85
CA LYS A 240 22.97 -8.41 5.90
C LYS A 240 22.82 -7.11 6.68
N LEU A 241 21.57 -6.72 6.95
CA LEU A 241 21.28 -5.53 7.75
C LEU A 241 20.85 -5.93 9.16
N ASN A 242 21.46 -5.32 10.18
CA ASN A 242 20.95 -5.38 11.54
C ASN A 242 20.49 -3.98 11.92
N LEU A 243 19.19 -3.80 12.07
CA LEU A 243 18.56 -2.49 12.16
C LEU A 243 17.94 -2.33 13.55
N GLN A 244 18.28 -1.24 14.23
CA GLN A 244 17.62 -0.81 15.45
C GLN A 244 17.28 0.67 15.32
N GLY A 245 15.97 0.97 15.34
CA GLY A 245 15.46 2.34 15.33
C GLY A 245 15.62 3.05 16.67
N ASN A 246 15.32 4.35 16.64
CA ASN A 246 15.34 5.23 17.80
C ASN A 246 13.91 5.49 18.29
N SER A 247 13.63 6.65 18.89
CA SER A 247 12.28 7.00 19.36
C SER A 247 11.49 7.85 18.34
N GLU A 248 12.11 8.15 17.20
CA GLU A 248 11.50 8.87 16.08
C GLU A 248 10.89 7.89 15.07
N ASN A 249 10.32 8.41 13.98
CA ASN A 249 9.78 7.58 12.91
C ASN A 249 10.92 7.13 11.98
N ASN A 250 11.24 5.84 11.99
CA ASN A 250 12.33 5.31 11.18
C ASN A 250 11.81 4.71 9.85
N HIS A 251 12.64 4.79 8.81
CA HIS A 251 12.36 4.17 7.53
C HIS A 251 13.57 3.37 7.07
N TYR A 252 13.36 2.09 6.78
CA TYR A 252 14.40 1.17 6.35
C TYR A 252 13.96 0.40 5.12
N ALA A 253 14.84 0.34 4.12
CA ALA A 253 14.63 -0.36 2.86
C ALA A 253 15.84 -1.22 2.49
N GLY A 254 15.66 -2.09 1.50
CA GLY A 254 16.70 -3.03 1.09
C GLY A 254 16.88 -4.22 2.04
N ILE A 255 15.90 -4.47 2.92
CA ILE A 255 15.98 -5.56 3.89
C ILE A 255 15.83 -6.90 3.14
N ALA A 256 16.81 -7.78 3.30
CA ALA A 256 16.89 -9.08 2.63
C ALA A 256 17.07 -10.22 3.65
N ALA A 257 17.13 -11.47 3.15
CA ALA A 257 17.37 -12.66 3.97
C ALA A 257 18.56 -12.48 4.93
N HIS A 258 18.45 -13.09 6.11
CA HIS A 258 19.42 -13.07 7.20
C HIS A 258 19.62 -11.72 7.91
N SER A 259 18.84 -10.70 7.54
CA SER A 259 18.79 -9.43 8.28
C SER A 259 18.08 -9.58 9.62
N SER A 260 18.30 -8.63 10.52
CA SER A 260 17.56 -8.50 11.78
C SER A 260 16.98 -7.10 11.96
N ILE A 261 15.80 -7.05 12.56
CA ILE A 261 15.06 -5.83 12.87
C ILE A 261 14.76 -5.83 14.36
N LYS A 262 15.16 -4.76 15.05
CA LYS A 262 14.76 -4.45 16.42
C LYS A 262 13.68 -3.38 16.38
N LEU A 263 12.47 -3.74 16.79
CA LEU A 263 11.32 -2.85 16.83
C LEU A 263 11.52 -1.75 17.88
N SER A 264 11.22 -0.54 17.46
CA SER A 264 11.41 0.72 18.19
C SER A 264 10.06 1.39 18.50
N ARG A 265 10.12 2.49 19.26
CA ARG A 265 8.98 3.36 19.50
C ARG A 265 8.84 4.31 18.31
N GLY A 266 7.63 4.45 17.76
CA GLY A 266 7.35 5.41 16.69
C GLY A 266 6.45 4.83 15.60
N TYR A 267 6.43 5.52 14.46
CA TYR A 267 5.85 5.04 13.20
C TYR A 267 6.96 4.57 12.28
N ASP A 268 7.29 3.29 12.39
CA ASP A 268 8.43 2.70 11.70
C ASP A 268 8.02 1.96 10.44
N ASN A 269 8.87 2.03 9.42
CA ASN A 269 8.64 1.43 8.12
C ASN A 269 9.81 0.51 7.75
N TYR A 270 9.50 -0.75 7.42
CA TYR A 270 10.47 -1.77 7.03
C TYR A 270 10.07 -2.35 5.67
N GLN A 271 10.84 -2.03 4.63
CA GLN A 271 10.63 -2.54 3.28
C GLN A 271 11.48 -3.79 3.04
N ILE A 272 10.78 -4.92 2.90
CA ILE A 272 11.38 -6.22 2.60
C ILE A 272 11.50 -6.35 1.09
N SER A 273 12.74 -6.50 0.61
CA SER A 273 13.08 -6.42 -0.82
C SER A 273 12.44 -7.54 -1.65
N SER A 274 12.39 -8.73 -1.08
CA SER A 274 11.75 -9.91 -1.65
C SER A 274 11.52 -10.91 -0.52
N LEU A 275 10.41 -11.65 -0.57
CA LEU A 275 10.16 -12.81 0.28
C LEU A 275 10.53 -14.11 -0.42
N LEU A 276 11.07 -14.11 -1.64
CA LEU A 276 11.57 -15.33 -2.28
C LEU A 276 12.87 -15.77 -1.62
N ALA A 277 12.93 -17.04 -1.20
CA ALA A 277 14.11 -17.62 -0.59
C ALA A 277 14.93 -18.43 -1.59
N LYS A 278 16.26 -18.34 -1.50
CA LYS A 278 17.18 -19.23 -2.23
C LYS A 278 17.27 -20.60 -1.57
N ASN A 279 16.99 -20.68 -0.27
CA ASN A 279 16.98 -21.93 0.49
C ASN A 279 16.06 -21.85 1.73
N ARG A 280 15.66 -23.02 2.26
CA ARG A 280 14.69 -23.15 3.37
C ARG A 280 15.10 -22.51 4.71
N ASN A 281 16.37 -22.14 4.87
CA ASN A 281 16.91 -21.58 6.12
C ASN A 281 16.91 -20.03 6.12
N GLU A 282 16.53 -19.41 5.01
CA GLU A 282 16.48 -17.95 4.91
C GLU A 282 15.34 -17.37 5.74
N LYS A 283 15.70 -16.41 6.60
CA LYS A 283 14.78 -15.76 7.53
C LYS A 283 15.23 -14.34 7.82
N ILE A 284 14.30 -13.50 8.24
CA ILE A 284 14.58 -12.20 8.85
C ILE A 284 14.16 -12.32 10.32
N THR A 285 15.06 -11.95 11.23
CA THR A 285 14.77 -12.02 12.66
C THR A 285 14.18 -10.71 13.13
N ILE A 286 13.07 -10.75 13.86
CA ILE A 286 12.42 -9.57 14.43
C ILE A 286 12.47 -9.74 15.95
N SER A 287 12.96 -8.72 16.65
CA SER A 287 12.98 -8.67 18.11
C SER A 287 12.62 -7.28 18.60
N LEU A 288 12.52 -7.09 19.91
CA LEU A 288 12.40 -5.75 20.48
C LEU A 288 13.76 -5.07 20.61
N SER A 289 13.74 -3.74 20.55
CA SER A 289 14.89 -2.91 20.92
C SER A 289 15.21 -3.03 22.41
N ASP A 290 16.43 -2.64 22.80
CA ASP A 290 16.89 -2.71 24.19
C ASP A 290 16.07 -1.81 25.15
N ASN A 291 15.19 -0.94 24.62
CA ASN A 291 14.28 -0.03 25.33
C ASN A 291 12.79 -0.46 25.25
N ASP A 292 12.53 -1.76 25.04
CA ASP A 292 11.22 -2.40 24.91
C ASP A 292 10.11 -1.95 25.88
N LYS A 293 10.47 -1.52 27.10
CA LYS A 293 9.54 -0.97 28.10
C LYS A 293 8.81 0.31 27.68
N GLN A 294 9.17 0.92 26.55
CA GLN A 294 8.55 2.15 26.02
C GLN A 294 7.57 1.91 24.87
N LEU A 295 7.36 0.65 24.44
CA LEU A 295 6.35 0.31 23.45
C LEU A 295 4.96 0.53 24.04
N THR A 296 4.16 1.32 23.32
CA THR A 296 2.81 1.69 23.71
C THR A 296 1.86 1.55 22.52
N SER A 297 0.55 1.67 22.75
CA SER A 297 -0.47 1.48 21.71
C SER A 297 -0.49 2.54 20.60
N ASP A 298 0.30 3.61 20.73
CA ASP A 298 0.56 4.62 19.71
C ASP A 298 1.65 4.20 18.71
N CYS A 299 2.44 3.17 19.04
CA CYS A 299 3.53 2.69 18.20
C CYS A 299 2.98 1.82 17.07
N THR A 300 3.47 2.06 15.85
CA THR A 300 3.09 1.31 14.65
C THR A 300 4.32 0.92 13.86
N SER A 301 4.46 -0.36 13.52
CA SER A 301 5.46 -0.83 12.57
C SER A 301 4.81 -1.39 11.31
N HIS A 302 5.15 -0.81 10.17
CA HIS A 302 4.74 -1.24 8.85
C HIS A 302 5.81 -2.13 8.22
N PHE A 303 5.41 -3.28 7.72
CA PHE A 303 6.22 -4.18 6.91
C PHE A 303 5.70 -4.18 5.48
N PHE A 304 6.46 -3.64 4.55
CA PHE A 304 6.13 -3.64 3.12
C PHE A 304 6.68 -4.90 2.47
N LEU A 305 5.79 -5.72 1.93
CA LEU A 305 6.08 -7.02 1.33
C LEU A 305 6.01 -6.89 -0.19
N SER A 306 7.17 -6.91 -0.85
CA SER A 306 7.26 -6.48 -2.26
C SER A 306 6.64 -7.47 -3.27
N ASP A 307 6.53 -8.76 -2.95
CA ASP A 307 6.27 -9.82 -3.93
C ASP A 307 5.29 -10.92 -3.45
N VAL A 308 4.64 -10.74 -2.30
CA VAL A 308 3.70 -11.72 -1.73
C VAL A 308 2.39 -11.05 -1.33
N SER A 309 1.28 -11.76 -1.53
CA SER A 309 -0.06 -11.39 -1.06
C SER A 309 -0.22 -11.73 0.42
N GLY A 310 -0.84 -10.83 1.21
CA GLY A 310 -1.08 -11.09 2.63
C GLY A 310 -1.98 -12.29 2.90
N PHE A 311 -2.83 -12.67 1.93
CA PHE A 311 -3.69 -13.87 2.01
C PHE A 311 -2.92 -15.20 1.93
N ASP A 312 -1.73 -15.18 1.32
CA ASP A 312 -0.87 -16.36 1.19
C ASP A 312 0.03 -16.57 2.40
N LEU A 313 -0.03 -15.65 3.38
CA LEU A 313 0.77 -15.70 4.59
C LEU A 313 -0.01 -16.29 5.77
N MET A 314 0.75 -16.95 6.64
CA MET A 314 0.25 -17.40 7.94
C MET A 314 1.27 -17.11 9.03
N PHE A 315 0.76 -16.78 10.21
CA PHE A 315 1.51 -16.57 11.44
C PHE A 315 1.25 -17.73 12.42
N SER A 316 2.30 -18.43 12.82
CA SER A 316 2.24 -19.51 13.83
C SER A 316 3.51 -19.51 14.66
N ASP A 317 3.37 -19.57 15.98
CA ASP A 317 4.50 -19.74 16.91
C ASP A 317 5.62 -18.71 16.71
N GLY A 318 5.25 -17.44 16.47
CA GLY A 318 6.20 -16.36 16.22
C GLY A 318 6.77 -16.32 14.81
N VAL A 319 6.27 -17.14 13.88
CA VAL A 319 6.79 -17.21 12.51
C VAL A 319 5.73 -16.81 11.50
N LEU A 320 5.98 -15.74 10.74
CA LEU A 320 5.25 -15.39 9.52
C LEU A 320 5.87 -16.15 8.34
N SER A 321 5.07 -16.92 7.63
CA SER A 321 5.55 -17.74 6.50
C SER A 321 4.49 -17.91 5.42
N HIS A 322 4.94 -18.21 4.20
CA HIS A 322 4.04 -18.55 3.11
C HIS A 322 3.36 -19.89 3.36
N ARG A 323 2.03 -19.92 3.33
CA ARG A 323 1.20 -21.07 3.70
C ARG A 323 1.43 -22.30 2.82
N TYR A 324 1.51 -22.11 1.50
CA TYR A 324 1.56 -23.22 0.54
C TYR A 324 2.97 -23.67 0.16
N ASN A 325 3.98 -22.82 0.37
CA ASN A 325 5.34 -23.07 -0.08
C ASN A 325 6.36 -22.38 0.85
N PRO A 326 6.42 -22.79 2.13
CA PRO A 326 7.19 -22.10 3.16
C PRO A 326 8.70 -22.21 3.00
N ASP A 327 9.20 -23.18 2.21
CA ASP A 327 10.64 -23.38 2.00
C ASP A 327 11.18 -22.60 0.80
N ALA A 328 10.30 -22.12 -0.08
CA ALA A 328 10.63 -21.22 -1.18
C ALA A 328 10.51 -19.73 -0.80
N HIS A 329 10.11 -19.43 0.45
CA HIS A 329 9.94 -18.07 0.93
C HIS A 329 10.70 -17.80 2.22
N ILE A 330 11.19 -16.57 2.36
CA ILE A 330 11.84 -16.06 3.54
C ILE A 330 10.80 -16.00 4.67
N LYS A 331 11.20 -16.46 5.85
CA LYS A 331 10.36 -16.43 7.05
C LYS A 331 10.64 -15.17 7.86
N LEU A 332 9.62 -14.45 8.31
CA LEU A 332 9.80 -13.42 9.34
C LEU A 332 9.64 -14.08 10.70
N VAL A 333 10.72 -14.14 11.47
CA VAL A 333 10.80 -14.89 12.73
C VAL A 333 10.91 -13.92 13.87
N PHE A 334 9.82 -13.80 14.63
CA PHE A 334 9.76 -13.07 15.88
C PHE A 334 10.34 -13.96 16.99
N ASP A 335 11.26 -13.44 17.78
CA ASP A 335 11.72 -14.11 18.99
C ASP A 335 10.57 -14.25 20.01
N THR A 336 10.60 -15.36 20.74
CA THR A 336 9.47 -15.82 21.56
C THR A 336 9.08 -14.80 22.66
N GLU A 337 10.06 -14.12 23.25
CA GLU A 337 9.84 -13.11 24.28
C GLU A 337 9.17 -11.86 23.71
N SER A 338 9.55 -11.43 22.51
CA SER A 338 8.98 -10.24 21.87
C SER A 338 7.55 -10.42 21.44
N VAL A 339 7.14 -11.61 20.97
CA VAL A 339 5.74 -11.83 20.54
C VAL A 339 4.77 -11.47 21.67
N SER A 340 5.03 -11.98 22.87
CA SER A 340 4.18 -11.70 24.03
C SER A 340 4.22 -10.23 24.43
N ALA A 341 5.40 -9.61 24.40
CA ALA A 341 5.57 -8.20 24.74
C ALA A 341 4.90 -7.25 23.72
N ILE A 342 4.98 -7.54 22.41
CA ILE A 342 4.31 -6.79 21.35
C ILE A 342 2.80 -6.80 21.59
N PHE A 343 2.20 -7.98 21.76
CA PHE A 343 0.75 -8.07 22.01
C PHE A 343 0.32 -7.41 23.32
N ASN A 344 1.13 -7.52 24.39
CA ASN A 344 0.83 -6.89 25.68
C ASN A 344 0.99 -5.35 25.67
N SER A 345 1.91 -4.83 24.86
CA SER A 345 2.15 -3.38 24.73
C SER A 345 1.03 -2.63 24.01
N GLY A 346 0.21 -3.35 23.22
CA GLY A 346 -0.80 -2.76 22.34
C GLY A 346 -0.23 -2.14 21.06
N MET A 347 1.07 -2.29 20.79
CA MET A 347 1.72 -1.86 19.55
C MET A 347 1.04 -2.49 18.33
N THR A 348 0.89 -1.69 17.27
CA THR A 348 0.27 -2.15 16.02
C THR A 348 1.35 -2.64 15.06
N LEU A 349 1.21 -3.88 14.58
CA LEU A 349 1.96 -4.39 13.44
C LEU A 349 1.06 -4.41 12.20
N GLN A 350 1.55 -3.85 11.11
CA GLN A 350 0.87 -3.81 9.82
C GLN A 350 1.75 -4.41 8.74
N PHE A 351 1.18 -5.25 7.89
CA PHE A 351 1.84 -5.87 6.75
C PHE A 351 1.14 -5.37 5.49
N ILE A 352 1.86 -4.59 4.69
CA ILE A 352 1.37 -4.06 3.42
C ILE A 352 1.86 -5.01 2.33
N ASP A 353 0.93 -5.66 1.64
CA ASP A 353 1.27 -6.63 0.61
C ASP A 353 1.62 -5.97 -0.75
N LYS A 354 1.98 -6.80 -1.73
CA LYS A 354 2.34 -6.35 -3.09
C LYS A 354 1.23 -5.56 -3.80
N ASP A 355 -0.02 -5.69 -3.35
CA ASP A 355 -1.20 -5.03 -3.91
C ASP A 355 -1.62 -3.81 -3.05
N ASN A 356 -0.73 -3.35 -2.15
CA ASN A 356 -0.94 -2.26 -1.19
C ASN A 356 -2.09 -2.49 -0.20
N ARG A 357 -2.45 -3.75 0.06
CA ARG A 357 -3.45 -4.09 1.08
C ARG A 357 -2.78 -4.24 2.43
N VAL A 358 -3.39 -3.65 3.45
CA VAL A 358 -2.86 -3.69 4.82
C VAL A 358 -3.42 -4.91 5.53
N PHE A 359 -2.60 -5.58 6.33
CA PHE A 359 -2.96 -6.75 7.11
C PHE A 359 -2.38 -6.67 8.54
N HIS A 360 -3.03 -7.34 9.48
CA HIS A 360 -2.62 -7.47 10.88
C HIS A 360 -2.37 -8.92 11.26
N LEU A 361 -1.55 -9.13 12.30
CA LEU A 361 -1.39 -10.47 12.88
C LEU A 361 -2.68 -10.94 13.57
N PRO A 362 -2.98 -12.25 13.55
CA PRO A 362 -4.07 -12.80 14.33
C PRO A 362 -3.79 -12.68 15.83
N LYS A 363 -4.85 -12.56 16.65
CA LYS A 363 -4.71 -12.55 18.11
C LYS A 363 -4.16 -13.90 18.60
N PRO A 364 -3.23 -13.94 19.57
CA PRO A 364 -2.57 -15.17 20.03
C PRO A 364 -3.54 -16.29 20.42
N ASP A 365 -4.65 -15.94 21.09
CA ASP A 365 -5.59 -16.92 21.66
C ASP A 365 -6.76 -17.29 20.74
N SER A 366 -6.77 -16.76 19.51
CA SER A 366 -7.90 -16.97 18.57
C SER A 366 -7.88 -18.35 17.89
N GLY A 367 -6.74 -19.04 17.89
CA GLY A 367 -6.51 -20.23 17.06
C GLY A 367 -6.40 -19.95 15.56
N GLN A 368 -6.64 -18.70 15.13
CA GLN A 368 -6.48 -18.25 13.76
C GLN A 368 -5.00 -18.04 13.46
N ARG A 369 -4.57 -18.50 12.28
CA ARG A 369 -3.19 -18.38 11.81
C ARG A 369 -3.04 -17.50 10.58
N LEU A 370 -4.15 -17.15 9.93
CA LEU A 370 -4.12 -16.27 8.75
C LEU A 370 -4.07 -14.81 9.19
N LEU A 371 -3.41 -13.98 8.40
CA LEU A 371 -3.41 -12.54 8.62
C LEU A 371 -4.81 -11.96 8.39
N ILE A 372 -5.11 -10.86 9.08
CA ILE A 372 -6.42 -10.19 9.05
C ILE A 372 -6.28 -8.92 8.20
N PRO A 373 -6.90 -8.79 7.03
CA PRO A 373 -6.84 -7.57 6.24
C PRO A 373 -7.48 -6.38 6.98
N THR A 374 -6.88 -5.20 6.88
CA THR A 374 -7.48 -3.92 7.26
C THR A 374 -8.42 -3.51 6.14
N ILE A 375 -9.70 -3.45 6.45
CA ILE A 375 -10.73 -3.08 5.50
C ILE A 375 -11.39 -1.86 6.09
N THR A 376 -10.83 -0.67 5.88
CA THR A 376 -11.42 0.57 6.39
C THR A 376 -12.41 1.14 5.38
N LEU A 377 -13.68 0.78 5.55
CA LEU A 377 -14.83 1.56 5.09
C LEU A 377 -15.78 1.82 6.30
N ASP A 378 -15.52 2.87 7.10
CA ASP A 378 -16.45 3.30 8.18
C ASP A 378 -17.65 4.02 7.53
N VAL A 379 -18.65 3.25 7.09
CA VAL A 379 -19.95 3.80 6.67
C VAL A 379 -20.88 3.84 7.87
N ARG A 380 -21.25 5.03 8.31
CA ARG A 380 -22.31 5.23 9.30
C ARG A 380 -23.53 5.74 8.57
N LEU A 381 -24.48 4.83 8.34
CA LEU A 381 -25.82 5.17 7.91
C LEU A 381 -26.58 5.67 9.14
N SER A 382 -27.29 6.75 8.97
CA SER A 382 -28.03 7.49 9.98
C SER A 382 -29.52 7.17 9.86
N HIS A 383 -30.36 7.84 10.66
CA HIS A 383 -31.82 7.81 10.48
C HIS A 383 -32.29 9.03 9.65
N GLN A 384 -31.39 9.62 8.84
CA GLN A 384 -31.65 10.74 7.95
C GLN A 384 -31.23 10.35 6.54
N SER A 385 -31.68 11.10 5.54
CA SER A 385 -31.25 10.94 4.15
C SER A 385 -29.72 10.95 4.01
N ASP A 386 -29.18 9.83 3.54
CA ASP A 386 -27.78 9.55 3.35
C ASP A 386 -27.43 9.32 1.87
N VAL A 387 -26.17 9.53 1.51
CA VAL A 387 -25.64 9.25 0.17
C VAL A 387 -24.42 8.34 0.28
N LEU A 388 -24.55 7.09 -0.18
CA LEU A 388 -23.51 6.07 -0.16
C LEU A 388 -23.01 5.77 -1.58
N MET A 389 -21.71 5.96 -1.83
CA MET A 389 -21.07 5.60 -3.10
C MET A 389 -19.95 4.57 -2.88
N ILE A 390 -20.10 3.39 -3.48
CA ILE A 390 -19.12 2.30 -3.39
C ILE A 390 -18.38 2.19 -4.74
N PRO A 391 -17.04 2.38 -4.79
CA PRO A 391 -16.31 2.35 -6.04
C PRO A 391 -16.08 0.92 -6.57
N PRO A 392 -15.81 0.73 -7.88
CA PRO A 392 -15.60 -0.59 -8.46
C PRO A 392 -14.34 -1.31 -7.99
N SER A 393 -13.40 -0.62 -7.33
CA SER A 393 -12.20 -1.22 -6.73
C SER A 393 -12.45 -1.85 -5.36
N LEU A 394 -13.55 -1.48 -4.69
CA LEU A 394 -13.87 -2.01 -3.37
C LEU A 394 -14.58 -3.37 -3.51
N ARG A 395 -14.17 -4.36 -2.72
CA ARG A 395 -14.83 -5.67 -2.62
C ARG A 395 -15.29 -5.83 -1.17
N LEU A 396 -16.60 -5.96 -0.97
CA LEU A 396 -17.21 -6.10 0.34
C LEU A 396 -17.47 -7.58 0.64
N ASN A 397 -17.03 -8.08 1.79
CA ASN A 397 -17.38 -9.40 2.34
C ASN A 397 -17.76 -9.27 3.82
N LYS A 398 -18.21 -10.35 4.47
CA LYS A 398 -18.62 -10.27 5.88
C LYS A 398 -17.45 -9.91 6.79
N GLU A 399 -16.22 -10.33 6.49
CA GLU A 399 -15.05 -9.91 7.26
C GLU A 399 -14.78 -8.40 7.14
N ALA A 400 -14.97 -7.81 5.95
CA ALA A 400 -14.93 -6.37 5.71
C ALA A 400 -15.95 -5.62 6.56
N LEU A 401 -17.15 -6.18 6.70
CA LEU A 401 -18.26 -5.54 7.40
C LEU A 401 -18.30 -5.88 8.90
N SER A 402 -17.65 -6.96 9.34
CA SER A 402 -17.63 -7.41 10.74
C SER A 402 -16.54 -6.77 11.61
N LEU A 403 -15.62 -6.00 11.00
CA LEU A 403 -14.63 -5.18 11.71
C LEU A 403 -15.26 -3.93 12.37
N TYR A 404 -16.59 -3.79 12.34
CA TYR A 404 -17.36 -2.68 12.89
C TYR A 404 -18.20 -3.10 14.10
N PRO A 405 -18.03 -2.47 15.29
CA PRO A 405 -18.82 -2.82 16.46
C PRO A 405 -20.23 -2.19 16.44
N GLN A 406 -21.22 -3.09 16.42
CA GLN A 406 -22.50 -3.07 17.16
C GLN A 406 -23.59 -2.05 16.80
N TYR A 407 -24.68 -2.54 16.21
CA TYR A 407 -26.03 -2.54 16.82
C TYR A 407 -26.87 -3.70 16.26
N PHE A 408 -26.66 -4.91 16.78
CA PHE A 408 -27.70 -5.94 16.77
C PHE A 408 -27.80 -6.53 18.18
N HIS A 409 -28.90 -6.25 18.87
CA HIS A 409 -29.27 -7.05 20.02
C HIS A 409 -29.64 -8.47 19.55
N ARG A 410 -28.79 -9.47 19.84
CA ARG A 410 -29.17 -10.69 20.59
C ARG A 410 -28.02 -11.71 20.70
N GLU A 411 -27.83 -12.12 21.96
CA GLU A 411 -27.43 -13.43 22.50
C GLU A 411 -26.39 -14.29 21.76
N GLU A 412 -25.30 -14.59 22.48
CA GLU A 412 -24.22 -15.51 22.11
C GLU A 412 -24.74 -16.88 21.62
N PRO A 413 -24.16 -17.44 20.55
CA PRO A 413 -24.17 -18.88 20.33
C PRO A 413 -22.95 -19.51 21.00
N SER A 414 -23.25 -20.36 21.97
CA SER A 414 -22.32 -21.26 22.65
C SER A 414 -21.51 -22.16 21.70
N SER A 415 -20.27 -22.40 22.11
CA SER A 415 -19.31 -23.40 21.63
C SER A 415 -19.88 -24.72 21.06
N ARG A 416 -19.38 -25.08 19.85
CA ARG A 416 -19.19 -26.42 19.21
C ARG A 416 -19.22 -26.19 17.68
N SER A 417 -18.42 -26.77 16.80
CA SER A 417 -17.34 -27.74 16.85
C SER A 417 -16.66 -27.79 15.47
N THR A 418 -15.37 -28.09 15.48
CA THR A 418 -14.50 -28.58 14.39
C THR A 418 -15.10 -29.61 13.42
N GLN A 419 -14.55 -29.61 12.20
CA GLN A 419 -14.67 -30.56 11.06
C GLN A 419 -15.80 -30.31 10.05
N LEU A 420 -15.44 -29.77 8.86
CA LEU A 420 -15.98 -30.13 7.53
C LEU A 420 -15.26 -29.30 6.43
N GLN A 421 -14.03 -29.69 6.07
CA GLN A 421 -13.27 -29.08 4.96
C GLN A 421 -13.25 -29.97 3.69
N ARG A 422 -14.23 -30.85 3.53
CA ARG A 422 -14.27 -31.77 2.40
C ARG A 422 -15.70 -32.18 2.06
N ILE A 423 -16.44 -31.29 1.40
CA ILE A 423 -17.45 -31.55 0.35
C ILE A 423 -17.76 -30.16 -0.24
N ILE A 424 -17.16 -29.88 -1.40
CA ILE A 424 -17.59 -29.08 -2.57
C ILE A 424 -16.29 -28.94 -3.39
N SER A 425 -15.76 -30.07 -3.81
CA SER A 425 -14.72 -30.15 -4.83
C SER A 425 -15.28 -31.10 -5.88
N THR A 426 -15.21 -30.68 -7.15
CA THR A 426 -15.64 -31.39 -8.37
C THR A 426 -17.12 -31.36 -8.72
N GLN A 427 -17.67 -30.16 -8.96
CA GLN A 427 -18.50 -29.95 -10.14
C GLN A 427 -18.11 -28.59 -10.74
N THR A 428 -17.52 -28.61 -11.93
CA THR A 428 -17.55 -27.46 -12.82
C THR A 428 -19.01 -27.25 -13.20
N LEU A 429 -19.73 -26.45 -12.42
CA LEU A 429 -21.00 -25.89 -12.85
C LEU A 429 -20.63 -24.70 -13.74
N GLU A 430 -20.90 -24.83 -15.04
CA GLU A 430 -21.03 -23.64 -15.90
C GLU A 430 -21.99 -22.64 -15.24
N PRO A 431 -21.90 -21.32 -15.53
CA PRO A 431 -22.88 -20.35 -15.02
C PRO A 431 -24.29 -20.83 -15.37
N TYR A 432 -24.94 -21.48 -14.42
CA TYR A 432 -26.26 -22.04 -14.61
C TYR A 432 -27.19 -20.83 -14.63
N PRO A 433 -27.89 -20.53 -15.74
CA PRO A 433 -28.94 -19.54 -15.71
C PRO A 433 -29.92 -19.96 -14.60
N LEU A 434 -30.37 -19.00 -13.78
CA LEU A 434 -31.43 -19.19 -12.79
C LEU A 434 -32.60 -19.92 -13.46
N LYS A 435 -32.64 -21.26 -13.35
CA LYS A 435 -33.65 -22.06 -14.03
C LYS A 435 -34.91 -21.87 -13.23
N VAL A 436 -35.80 -21.05 -13.74
CA VAL A 436 -37.16 -20.79 -13.21
C VAL A 436 -37.88 -22.09 -12.84
N THR A 437 -37.59 -23.18 -13.55
CA THR A 437 -38.12 -24.52 -13.22
C THR A 437 -37.71 -25.05 -11.85
N GLU A 438 -36.61 -24.57 -11.24
CA GLU A 438 -36.17 -24.91 -9.88
C GLU A 438 -36.83 -24.01 -8.82
N LEU A 439 -37.22 -22.78 -9.17
CA LEU A 439 -38.10 -21.93 -8.33
C LEU A 439 -39.52 -22.51 -8.20
N LEU A 440 -39.89 -23.41 -9.12
CA LEU A 440 -41.22 -24.00 -9.27
C LEU A 440 -41.32 -25.47 -8.84
N ARG A 441 -40.23 -26.10 -8.36
CA ARG A 441 -40.25 -27.49 -7.91
C ARG A 441 -40.77 -27.61 -6.47
N ASP A 442 -42.03 -28.03 -6.38
CA ASP A 442 -42.81 -28.65 -5.30
C ASP A 442 -42.25 -28.71 -3.86
N ASP A 443 -43.12 -28.24 -2.95
CA ASP A 443 -43.49 -28.77 -1.64
C ASP A 443 -42.41 -29.10 -0.61
N ILE A 444 -42.07 -28.10 0.20
CA ILE A 444 -41.85 -28.32 1.64
C ILE A 444 -42.63 -27.25 2.42
N ALA A 445 -43.85 -27.61 2.84
CA ALA A 445 -44.56 -26.88 3.87
C ALA A 445 -43.83 -27.04 5.21
N VAL A 446 -43.17 -25.98 5.69
CA VAL A 446 -42.76 -25.85 7.09
C VAL A 446 -43.03 -24.43 7.57
N ASN A 447 -44.25 -24.25 8.07
CA ASN A 447 -44.64 -23.57 9.33
C ASN A 447 -43.92 -22.28 9.79
N ASP A 448 -43.50 -21.39 8.90
CA ASP A 448 -43.27 -19.98 9.23
C ASP A 448 -43.76 -19.11 8.07
N ASN A 449 -45.04 -18.71 8.13
CA ASN A 449 -45.75 -17.89 7.14
C ASN A 449 -45.30 -16.41 7.11
N GLN A 450 -44.01 -16.11 7.32
CA GLN A 450 -43.52 -14.73 7.33
C GLN A 450 -42.89 -14.37 5.98
N PRO A 451 -43.38 -13.33 5.27
CA PRO A 451 -42.79 -12.89 4.01
C PRO A 451 -41.39 -12.30 4.24
N VAL A 452 -40.50 -12.51 3.27
CA VAL A 452 -39.20 -11.82 3.23
C VAL A 452 -39.44 -10.38 2.81
N ASN A 453 -39.23 -9.45 3.73
CA ASN A 453 -39.49 -8.02 3.53
C ASN A 453 -38.43 -7.09 4.15
N SER A 454 -37.38 -7.67 4.75
CA SER A 454 -36.27 -6.95 5.36
C SER A 454 -35.09 -7.89 5.52
N ILE A 455 -33.89 -7.33 5.69
CA ILE A 455 -32.70 -8.12 6.04
C ILE A 455 -32.87 -8.82 7.40
N LEU A 456 -33.61 -8.23 8.36
CA LEU A 456 -33.91 -8.91 9.62
C LEU A 456 -34.77 -10.17 9.42
N SER A 457 -35.74 -10.15 8.51
CA SER A 457 -36.55 -11.33 8.15
C SER A 457 -35.70 -12.39 7.44
N LEU A 458 -34.80 -11.98 6.53
CA LEU A 458 -33.79 -12.84 5.92
C LEU A 458 -32.90 -13.51 6.98
N ASN A 459 -32.31 -12.73 7.88
CA ASN A 459 -31.44 -13.20 8.96
C ASN A 459 -32.14 -14.16 9.92
N LYS A 460 -33.40 -13.89 10.28
CA LYS A 460 -34.22 -14.81 11.09
C LYS A 460 -34.44 -16.14 10.38
N LEU A 461 -34.74 -16.11 9.08
CA LEU A 461 -34.89 -17.33 8.27
C LEU A 461 -33.60 -18.15 8.21
N PHE A 462 -32.43 -17.50 8.20
CA PHE A 462 -31.13 -18.17 8.20
C PHE A 462 -30.71 -18.72 9.57
N SER A 463 -31.15 -18.09 10.66
CA SER A 463 -30.85 -18.54 12.02
C SER A 463 -31.57 -19.84 12.42
N ASN A 464 -32.62 -20.25 11.68
CA ASN A 464 -33.53 -21.33 12.08
C ASN A 464 -33.25 -22.74 11.52
N ARG A 465 -32.13 -23.03 10.82
CA ARG A 465 -31.70 -24.42 10.54
C ARG A 465 -30.19 -24.62 10.53
N SER A 466 -29.77 -25.71 11.18
CA SER A 466 -28.43 -26.30 11.17
C SER A 466 -28.03 -26.86 9.80
N GLN A 467 -27.66 -26.02 8.85
CA GLN A 467 -26.93 -26.44 7.64
C GLN A 467 -25.75 -25.50 7.40
N ASP A 468 -24.55 -25.94 7.80
CA ASP A 468 -23.27 -25.22 7.78
C ASP A 468 -22.88 -24.61 6.42
N ILE A 469 -23.49 -25.07 5.32
CA ILE A 469 -23.23 -24.56 3.96
C ILE A 469 -23.89 -23.19 3.74
N PHE A 470 -25.05 -22.92 4.36
CA PHE A 470 -25.76 -21.66 4.19
C PHE A 470 -25.16 -20.51 5.00
N SER A 471 -24.69 -20.80 6.22
CA SER A 471 -23.97 -19.82 7.03
C SER A 471 -22.67 -19.38 6.34
N GLN A 472 -21.92 -20.30 5.74
CA GLN A 472 -20.70 -19.98 4.98
C GLN A 472 -20.95 -19.17 3.70
N ALA A 473 -22.10 -19.38 3.04
CA ALA A 473 -22.47 -18.61 1.85
C ALA A 473 -22.80 -17.15 2.19
N ILE A 474 -23.45 -16.91 3.33
CA ILE A 474 -23.79 -15.56 3.82
C ILE A 474 -22.52 -14.77 4.17
N ASP A 475 -21.46 -15.43 4.66
CA ASP A 475 -20.18 -14.79 4.96
C ASP A 475 -19.53 -14.14 3.73
N LEU A 476 -19.93 -14.55 2.52
CA LEU A 476 -19.45 -14.02 1.25
C LEU A 476 -20.35 -12.92 0.67
N LEU A 477 -21.47 -12.57 1.32
CA LEU A 477 -22.41 -11.56 0.84
C LEU A 477 -22.36 -10.30 1.70
N PRO A 478 -22.00 -9.16 1.13
CA PRO A 478 -22.13 -7.89 1.82
C PRO A 478 -23.60 -7.51 1.99
N MET A 479 -23.95 -7.11 3.20
CA MET A 479 -25.29 -6.62 3.58
C MET A 479 -25.22 -5.12 3.88
N ILE A 480 -26.13 -4.35 3.30
CA ILE A 480 -26.26 -2.90 3.47
C ILE A 480 -27.71 -2.60 3.89
N GLU A 481 -27.91 -1.93 5.03
CA GLU A 481 -29.24 -1.54 5.55
C GLU A 481 -29.26 -0.02 5.74
N LEU A 482 -30.14 0.73 5.06
CA LEU A 482 -30.14 2.20 5.07
C LEU A 482 -30.99 2.85 6.19
N MET A 483 -31.70 2.05 6.98
CA MET A 483 -32.46 2.48 8.16
C MET A 483 -33.67 3.38 7.84
N ASP A 484 -33.64 4.68 8.15
CA ASP A 484 -34.70 5.65 7.90
C ASP A 484 -34.08 6.84 7.12
N GLY A 485 -34.83 7.48 6.22
CA GLY A 485 -34.35 8.60 5.40
C GLY A 485 -34.62 8.35 3.92
N ASP A 486 -34.65 9.42 3.11
CA ASP A 486 -34.67 9.26 1.65
C ASP A 486 -33.22 9.11 1.17
N ASP A 487 -32.78 7.88 0.91
CA ASP A 487 -31.35 7.56 0.72
C ASP A 487 -30.94 7.39 -0.74
N ILE A 488 -29.65 7.60 -1.03
CA ILE A 488 -29.08 7.33 -2.36
C ILE A 488 -27.89 6.37 -2.23
N VAL A 489 -28.00 5.19 -2.84
CA VAL A 489 -26.92 4.21 -2.92
C VAL A 489 -26.47 4.04 -4.36
N VAL A 490 -25.19 4.25 -4.61
CA VAL A 490 -24.55 3.94 -5.89
C VAL A 490 -23.44 2.93 -5.65
N ASN A 491 -23.73 1.66 -5.93
CA ASN A 491 -22.80 0.56 -5.74
C ASN A 491 -22.19 0.11 -7.08
N HIS A 492 -20.96 0.57 -7.34
CA HIS A 492 -20.20 0.18 -8.51
C HIS A 492 -19.35 -1.08 -8.32
N ASN A 493 -19.49 -1.80 -7.21
CA ASN A 493 -18.80 -3.08 -7.02
C ASN A 493 -19.13 -4.06 -8.16
N GLN A 494 -18.24 -5.02 -8.40
CA GLN A 494 -18.45 -6.08 -9.39
C GLN A 494 -18.92 -7.39 -8.73
N SER A 495 -19.32 -7.32 -7.46
CA SER A 495 -19.71 -8.46 -6.62
C SER A 495 -21.18 -8.33 -6.22
N SER A 496 -21.84 -9.46 -6.04
CA SER A 496 -23.19 -9.59 -5.48
C SER A 496 -23.30 -8.94 -4.10
N SER A 497 -24.45 -8.33 -3.81
CA SER A 497 -24.77 -7.68 -2.53
C SER A 497 -26.24 -7.91 -2.14
N VAL A 498 -26.54 -7.82 -0.86
CA VAL A 498 -27.90 -7.66 -0.33
C VAL A 498 -28.06 -6.22 0.16
N ILE A 499 -29.04 -5.49 -0.36
CA ILE A 499 -29.27 -4.08 -0.01
C ILE A 499 -30.74 -3.91 0.37
N ASP A 500 -30.99 -3.28 1.51
CA ASP A 500 -32.32 -2.94 2.03
C ASP A 500 -32.44 -1.42 2.20
N GLY A 501 -33.37 -0.81 1.46
CA GLY A 501 -33.65 0.62 1.51
C GLY A 501 -34.13 1.10 2.87
N GLY A 502 -34.81 0.26 3.64
CA GLY A 502 -35.31 0.68 4.94
C GLY A 502 -36.58 1.52 4.81
N LYS A 503 -36.64 2.73 5.39
CA LYS A 503 -37.79 3.63 5.29
C LYS A 503 -37.40 4.94 4.62
N GLY A 504 -38.25 5.44 3.74
CA GLY A 504 -38.09 6.69 3.02
C GLY A 504 -38.17 6.44 1.52
N ASP A 505 -38.08 7.48 0.71
CA ASP A 505 -38.10 7.33 -0.75
C ASP A 505 -36.65 7.12 -1.26
N ASP A 506 -36.24 5.86 -1.43
CA ASP A 506 -34.83 5.51 -1.66
C ASP A 506 -34.46 5.38 -3.14
N HIS A 507 -33.20 5.68 -3.47
CA HIS A 507 -32.62 5.48 -4.79
C HIS A 507 -31.39 4.57 -4.75
N ILE A 508 -31.57 3.30 -5.15
CA ILE A 508 -30.50 2.30 -5.12
C ILE A 508 -30.11 1.92 -6.55
N VAL A 509 -28.84 2.09 -6.88
CA VAL A 509 -28.26 1.71 -8.16
C VAL A 509 -27.09 0.77 -7.91
N VAL A 510 -27.20 -0.45 -8.42
CA VAL A 510 -26.10 -1.43 -8.43
C VAL A 510 -25.68 -1.75 -9.86
N ASN A 511 -24.43 -2.18 -10.04
CA ASN A 511 -23.86 -2.39 -11.36
C ASN A 511 -23.87 -3.85 -11.80
N LYS A 512 -22.88 -4.65 -11.37
CA LYS A 512 -22.65 -6.00 -11.87
C LYS A 512 -22.63 -6.96 -10.70
N GLY A 513 -23.35 -8.06 -10.82
CA GLY A 513 -23.42 -9.08 -9.77
C GLY A 513 -24.75 -9.79 -9.82
N HIS A 514 -25.07 -10.56 -8.79
CA HIS A 514 -26.41 -11.08 -8.58
C HIS A 514 -26.88 -10.49 -7.26
N HIS A 515 -27.82 -9.55 -7.29
CA HIS A 515 -28.17 -8.75 -6.13
C HIS A 515 -29.52 -9.17 -5.54
N ILE A 516 -29.66 -9.00 -4.22
CA ILE A 516 -30.98 -8.97 -3.57
C ILE A 516 -31.22 -7.51 -3.19
N LEU A 517 -32.23 -6.90 -3.78
CA LEU A 517 -32.59 -5.50 -3.58
C LEU A 517 -33.99 -5.44 -2.95
N ILE A 518 -34.06 -4.93 -1.73
CA ILE A 518 -35.30 -4.75 -0.97
C ILE A 518 -35.61 -3.27 -0.98
N ALA A 519 -36.79 -2.91 -1.49
CA ALA A 519 -37.27 -1.54 -1.60
C ALA A 519 -37.41 -0.90 -0.21
N GLY A 520 -38.22 -1.54 0.65
CA GLY A 520 -38.51 -1.01 1.97
C GLY A 520 -39.87 -0.33 2.05
N GLU A 521 -40.01 0.61 2.96
CA GLU A 521 -41.18 1.49 3.10
C GLU A 521 -40.91 2.83 2.40
N GLY A 522 -41.76 3.22 1.45
CA GLY A 522 -41.60 4.51 0.74
C GLY A 522 -41.66 4.28 -0.76
N ASN A 523 -41.49 5.32 -1.57
CA ASN A 523 -41.57 5.21 -3.03
C ASN A 523 -40.17 5.07 -3.62
N ASP A 524 -39.73 3.82 -3.79
CA ASP A 524 -38.32 3.54 -4.06
C ASP A 524 -38.01 3.43 -5.55
N ASN A 525 -36.78 3.72 -5.91
CA ASN A 525 -36.25 3.56 -7.26
C ASN A 525 -34.99 2.70 -7.25
N LEU A 526 -35.16 1.43 -7.63
CA LEU A 526 -34.11 0.41 -7.61
C LEU A 526 -33.65 0.08 -9.04
N ASN A 527 -32.34 0.03 -9.26
CA ASN A 527 -31.72 -0.40 -10.52
C ASN A 527 -30.69 -1.50 -10.27
N GLY A 528 -30.95 -2.70 -10.82
CA GLY A 528 -30.13 -3.91 -10.69
C GLY A 528 -28.94 -3.98 -11.64
N GLY A 529 -28.93 -3.21 -12.71
CA GLY A 529 -27.85 -3.22 -13.68
C GLY A 529 -27.76 -4.55 -14.45
N SER A 530 -26.64 -5.26 -14.31
CA SER A 530 -26.35 -6.49 -15.06
C SER A 530 -26.21 -7.70 -14.15
N GLY A 531 -27.01 -8.73 -14.42
CA GLY A 531 -26.96 -9.98 -13.69
C GLY A 531 -28.31 -10.65 -13.50
N HIS A 532 -28.40 -11.47 -12.46
CA HIS A 532 -29.62 -12.19 -12.11
C HIS A 532 -30.06 -11.71 -10.74
N ASP A 533 -30.94 -10.71 -10.72
CA ASP A 533 -31.27 -9.99 -9.50
C ASP A 533 -32.64 -10.41 -8.94
N LEU A 534 -32.76 -10.33 -7.62
CA LEU A 534 -34.01 -10.51 -6.88
C LEU A 534 -34.45 -9.15 -6.31
N PHE A 535 -35.60 -8.66 -6.76
CA PHE A 535 -36.23 -7.46 -6.23
C PHE A 535 -37.38 -7.83 -5.29
N ILE A 536 -37.45 -7.16 -4.14
CA ILE A 536 -38.51 -7.35 -3.16
C ILE A 536 -39.15 -5.99 -2.88
N SER A 537 -40.44 -5.87 -3.22
CA SER A 537 -41.24 -4.65 -3.09
C SER A 537 -42.52 -4.95 -2.32
N THR A 538 -42.60 -4.46 -1.08
CA THR A 538 -43.70 -4.76 -0.15
C THR A 538 -44.62 -3.59 0.16
N SER A 539 -44.16 -2.36 -0.05
CA SER A 539 -44.83 -1.12 0.35
C SER A 539 -44.60 -0.01 -0.67
N GLY A 540 -45.35 1.10 -0.59
CA GLY A 540 -45.11 2.31 -1.40
C GLY A 540 -45.31 2.17 -2.92
N ASN A 541 -44.90 3.17 -3.70
CA ASN A 541 -45.02 3.13 -5.16
C ASN A 541 -43.64 3.03 -5.81
N ASP A 542 -43.23 1.81 -6.14
CA ASP A 542 -41.82 1.58 -6.47
C ASP A 542 -41.59 1.50 -7.98
N TYR A 543 -40.42 1.96 -8.38
CA TYR A 543 -39.86 1.76 -9.70
C TYR A 543 -38.70 0.74 -9.61
N LEU A 544 -38.90 -0.42 -10.23
CA LEU A 544 -37.96 -1.55 -10.18
C LEU A 544 -37.39 -1.78 -11.58
N SER A 545 -36.13 -1.42 -11.79
CA SER A 545 -35.40 -1.62 -13.04
C SER A 545 -34.41 -2.77 -12.92
N GLY A 546 -34.77 -3.96 -13.40
CA GLY A 546 -33.86 -5.12 -13.30
C GLY A 546 -32.73 -5.15 -14.31
N GLY A 547 -32.75 -4.28 -15.32
CA GLY A 547 -31.70 -4.25 -16.34
C GLY A 547 -31.57 -5.59 -17.08
N SER A 548 -30.34 -6.01 -17.36
CA SER A 548 -30.07 -7.19 -18.20
C SER A 548 -29.90 -8.47 -17.39
N GLY A 549 -30.46 -9.57 -17.89
CA GLY A 549 -30.37 -10.91 -17.32
C GLY A 549 -31.73 -11.41 -16.82
N ASN A 550 -31.77 -12.61 -16.26
CA ASN A 550 -33.03 -13.21 -15.80
C ASN A 550 -33.30 -12.81 -14.35
N ASN A 551 -34.24 -11.88 -14.16
CA ASN A 551 -34.56 -11.31 -12.86
C ASN A 551 -35.82 -11.91 -12.24
N VAL A 552 -35.91 -11.82 -10.92
CA VAL A 552 -37.08 -12.22 -10.15
C VAL A 552 -37.58 -11.02 -9.36
N TYR A 553 -38.87 -10.74 -9.46
CA TYR A 553 -39.52 -9.68 -8.71
C TYR A 553 -40.57 -10.29 -7.79
N ILE A 554 -40.55 -9.92 -6.51
CA ILE A 554 -41.61 -10.21 -5.55
C ILE A 554 -42.31 -8.90 -5.27
N VAL A 555 -43.55 -8.78 -5.72
CA VAL A 555 -44.37 -7.58 -5.56
C VAL A 555 -45.57 -7.92 -4.70
N GLN A 556 -45.67 -7.31 -3.52
CA GLN A 556 -46.83 -7.48 -2.66
C GLN A 556 -47.98 -6.58 -3.13
N LYS A 557 -49.18 -7.17 -3.25
CA LYS A 557 -50.42 -6.43 -3.47
C LYS A 557 -50.62 -5.40 -2.35
N ARG A 558 -50.91 -4.16 -2.74
CA ARG A 558 -51.16 -3.02 -1.84
C ARG A 558 -51.92 -1.90 -2.56
N HIS A 559 -52.31 -0.86 -1.83
CA HIS A 559 -52.83 0.34 -2.48
C HIS A 559 -51.69 1.13 -3.14
N GLY A 560 -51.79 1.41 -4.43
CA GLY A 560 -50.75 2.13 -5.18
C GLY A 560 -50.35 1.45 -6.50
N GLU A 561 -49.24 1.91 -7.05
CA GLU A 561 -48.69 1.45 -8.32
C GLU A 561 -47.23 1.00 -8.18
N VAL A 562 -46.89 -0.14 -8.76
CA VAL A 562 -45.51 -0.60 -8.95
C VAL A 562 -45.19 -0.63 -10.44
N THR A 563 -44.08 -0.02 -10.82
CA THR A 563 -43.56 -0.11 -12.18
C THR A 563 -42.35 -1.03 -12.22
N VAL A 564 -42.42 -2.09 -13.01
CA VAL A 564 -41.27 -2.94 -13.34
C VAL A 564 -40.80 -2.62 -14.75
N TYR A 565 -39.53 -2.28 -14.89
CA TYR A 565 -38.86 -2.12 -16.18
C TYR A 565 -37.76 -3.18 -16.31
N ASP A 566 -37.94 -4.13 -17.24
CA ASP A 566 -37.02 -5.26 -17.39
C ASP A 566 -36.50 -5.36 -18.82
N GLU A 567 -35.19 -5.53 -18.95
CA GLU A 567 -34.49 -5.73 -20.23
C GLU A 567 -34.00 -7.19 -20.40
N GLY A 568 -34.40 -8.06 -19.47
CA GLY A 568 -34.08 -9.47 -19.40
C GLY A 568 -34.78 -10.35 -20.43
N GLU A 569 -34.37 -11.62 -20.48
CA GLU A 569 -34.86 -12.58 -21.48
C GLU A 569 -35.90 -13.56 -20.92
N MET A 570 -35.83 -13.89 -19.63
CA MET A 570 -36.76 -14.80 -18.94
C MET A 570 -37.03 -14.38 -17.49
N SER A 571 -37.47 -13.15 -17.28
CA SER A 571 -37.73 -12.60 -15.95
C SER A 571 -39.13 -12.99 -15.44
N HIS A 572 -39.28 -13.05 -14.12
CA HIS A 572 -40.51 -13.50 -13.47
C HIS A 572 -40.97 -12.50 -12.41
N ILE A 573 -42.25 -12.14 -12.44
CA ILE A 573 -42.88 -11.29 -11.42
C ILE A 573 -43.89 -12.14 -10.65
N PHE A 574 -43.65 -12.31 -9.35
CA PHE A 574 -44.56 -12.96 -8.42
C PHE A 574 -45.37 -11.90 -7.69
N VAL A 575 -46.68 -11.90 -7.90
CA VAL A 575 -47.58 -11.02 -7.15
C VAL A 575 -48.11 -11.77 -5.94
N SER A 576 -47.72 -11.33 -4.74
CA SER A 576 -48.10 -11.92 -3.46
C SER A 576 -49.24 -11.13 -2.79
N GLY A 577 -49.93 -11.74 -1.82
CA GLY A 577 -51.01 -11.09 -1.07
C GLY A 577 -52.37 -11.03 -1.79
N LEU A 578 -52.50 -11.74 -2.92
CA LEU A 578 -53.80 -12.02 -3.54
C LEU A 578 -54.54 -13.10 -2.75
N SER A 579 -55.86 -12.95 -2.59
CA SER A 579 -56.69 -14.04 -2.03
C SER A 579 -56.87 -15.18 -3.04
N GLU A 580 -57.18 -16.40 -2.57
CA GLU A 580 -57.35 -17.63 -3.39
C GLU A 580 -58.17 -17.46 -4.67
N HIS A 581 -59.12 -16.52 -4.68
CA HIS A 581 -60.04 -16.28 -5.80
C HIS A 581 -59.83 -14.94 -6.50
N GLU A 582 -58.88 -14.13 -6.05
CA GLU A 582 -58.59 -12.84 -6.65
C GLU A 582 -57.60 -13.00 -7.80
N LYS A 583 -57.97 -12.48 -8.97
CA LYS A 583 -57.13 -12.46 -10.16
C LYS A 583 -56.89 -11.03 -10.61
N LEU A 584 -55.73 -10.80 -11.21
CA LEU A 584 -55.42 -9.51 -11.79
C LEU A 584 -56.06 -9.37 -13.18
N ILE A 585 -56.62 -8.21 -13.43
CA ILE A 585 -57.14 -7.82 -14.74
C ILE A 585 -55.95 -7.28 -15.52
N SER A 586 -55.53 -8.02 -16.55
CA SER A 586 -54.48 -7.57 -17.47
C SER A 586 -55.05 -6.69 -18.58
N SER A 587 -54.34 -5.63 -18.92
CA SER A 587 -54.68 -4.68 -19.98
C SER A 587 -53.42 -4.12 -20.61
N GLN A 588 -53.49 -3.74 -21.89
CA GLN A 588 -52.39 -3.08 -22.59
C GLN A 588 -52.56 -1.56 -22.47
N ALA A 589 -51.52 -0.87 -21.99
CA ALA A 589 -51.47 0.59 -21.86
C ALA A 589 -50.32 1.15 -22.71
N GLY A 590 -50.61 1.53 -23.95
CA GLY A 590 -49.56 1.90 -24.91
C GLY A 590 -48.63 0.72 -25.20
N LYS A 591 -47.32 0.86 -24.95
CA LYS A 591 -46.33 -0.22 -25.09
C LYS A 591 -46.23 -1.10 -23.84
N ASP A 592 -46.87 -0.72 -22.74
CA ASP A 592 -46.69 -1.34 -21.43
C ASP A 592 -47.88 -2.28 -21.12
N LYS A 593 -47.65 -3.31 -20.32
CA LYS A 593 -48.70 -4.20 -19.79
C LYS A 593 -49.06 -3.77 -18.38
N GLN A 594 -50.35 -3.62 -18.10
CA GLN A 594 -50.86 -3.27 -16.77
C GLN A 594 -51.69 -4.41 -16.20
N TYR A 595 -51.44 -4.77 -14.94
CA TYR A 595 -52.16 -5.76 -14.16
C TYR A 595 -52.81 -5.04 -12.96
N ARG A 596 -54.13 -5.15 -12.82
CA ARG A 596 -54.89 -4.35 -11.85
C ARG A 596 -55.81 -5.22 -11.02
N THR A 597 -56.00 -4.89 -9.75
CA THR A 597 -57.09 -5.47 -8.97
C THR A 597 -58.45 -4.93 -9.45
N ALA A 598 -59.53 -5.67 -9.22
CA ALA A 598 -60.87 -5.29 -9.70
C ALA A 598 -61.37 -3.96 -9.11
N ASP A 599 -60.92 -3.62 -7.90
CA ASP A 599 -61.19 -2.35 -7.23
C ASP A 599 -60.24 -1.21 -7.64
N ASN A 600 -59.29 -1.49 -8.56
CA ASN A 600 -58.23 -0.59 -9.01
C ASN A 600 -57.36 -0.02 -7.89
N GLN A 601 -57.33 -0.65 -6.71
CA GLN A 601 -56.47 -0.20 -5.62
C GLN A 601 -55.01 -0.56 -5.85
N PHE A 602 -54.71 -1.67 -6.51
CA PHE A 602 -53.36 -2.09 -6.87
C PHE A 602 -53.17 -2.06 -8.39
N VAL A 603 -52.07 -1.49 -8.84
CA VAL A 603 -51.64 -1.49 -10.24
C VAL A 603 -50.19 -1.95 -10.33
N LEU A 604 -49.93 -2.93 -11.19
CA LEU A 604 -48.58 -3.33 -11.60
C LEU A 604 -48.41 -3.00 -13.08
N THR A 605 -47.53 -2.06 -13.39
CA THR A 605 -47.15 -1.70 -14.76
C THR A 605 -45.84 -2.39 -15.12
N VAL A 606 -45.84 -3.20 -16.18
CA VAL A 606 -44.68 -3.94 -16.69
C VAL A 606 -44.26 -3.34 -18.03
N LYS A 607 -43.03 -2.86 -18.07
CA LYS A 607 -42.41 -2.19 -19.22
C LYS A 607 -41.22 -3.02 -19.71
N THR A 608 -41.09 -3.16 -21.03
CA THR A 608 -39.97 -3.88 -21.66
C THR A 608 -39.47 -3.13 -22.89
N ASN A 609 -38.17 -3.22 -23.19
CA ASN A 609 -37.53 -2.45 -24.27
C ASN A 609 -37.44 -3.20 -25.62
N ARG A 610 -37.91 -4.45 -25.69
CA ARG A 610 -37.72 -5.29 -26.89
C ARG A 610 -38.93 -5.23 -27.84
N VAL A 611 -38.64 -4.78 -29.07
CA VAL A 611 -39.55 -4.75 -30.22
C VAL A 611 -39.78 -6.17 -30.78
N GLU A 612 -41.00 -6.69 -30.62
CA GLU A 612 -41.73 -7.63 -31.50
C GLU A 612 -41.05 -8.90 -32.09
N LYS A 613 -39.85 -9.31 -31.68
CA LYS A 613 -39.11 -10.40 -32.35
C LYS A 613 -38.98 -11.75 -31.64
N ILE A 614 -39.68 -11.98 -30.53
CA ILE A 614 -39.68 -13.28 -29.83
C ILE A 614 -41.13 -13.72 -29.57
N GLU A 615 -41.46 -14.98 -29.89
CA GLU A 615 -42.78 -15.60 -29.71
C GLU A 615 -43.21 -15.76 -28.23
N THR A 616 -42.31 -15.50 -27.28
CA THR A 616 -42.52 -15.68 -25.84
C THR A 616 -42.39 -14.36 -25.09
N ASP A 617 -43.31 -14.12 -24.16
CA ASP A 617 -43.31 -12.94 -23.27
C ASP A 617 -42.01 -12.93 -22.43
N PRO A 618 -41.14 -11.92 -22.55
CA PRO A 618 -39.84 -11.89 -21.87
C PRO A 618 -39.98 -11.78 -20.34
N VAL A 619 -41.13 -11.29 -19.87
CA VAL A 619 -41.48 -11.19 -18.45
C VAL A 619 -42.77 -11.95 -18.21
N LYS A 620 -42.73 -12.94 -17.31
CA LYS A 620 -43.91 -13.72 -16.93
C LYS A 620 -44.45 -13.27 -15.58
N VAL A 621 -45.67 -12.77 -15.56
CA VAL A 621 -46.41 -12.47 -14.33
C VAL A 621 -47.09 -13.73 -13.81
N ILE A 622 -46.85 -14.04 -12.54
CA ILE A 622 -47.36 -15.20 -11.83
C ILE A 622 -48.23 -14.69 -10.66
N GLU A 623 -49.53 -14.96 -10.77
CA GLU A 623 -50.52 -14.74 -9.71
C GLU A 623 -50.55 -16.01 -8.84
N LYS A 624 -49.88 -16.00 -7.69
CA LYS A 624 -49.83 -17.15 -6.77
C LYS A 624 -50.15 -16.71 -5.34
N GLU A 625 -50.85 -17.56 -4.58
CA GLU A 625 -50.92 -17.45 -3.11
C GLU A 625 -49.55 -17.73 -2.45
N GLN A 626 -48.69 -18.50 -3.12
CA GLN A 626 -47.44 -18.98 -2.55
C GLN A 626 -46.28 -18.00 -2.73
N THR A 627 -45.59 -17.76 -1.62
CA THR A 627 -44.32 -17.05 -1.52
C THR A 627 -43.16 -17.84 -2.13
N LEU A 628 -42.06 -17.16 -2.47
CA LEU A 628 -40.82 -17.82 -2.89
C LEU A 628 -40.41 -18.85 -1.83
N SER A 629 -40.18 -20.10 -2.21
CA SER A 629 -39.85 -21.13 -1.22
C SER A 629 -38.50 -20.86 -0.56
N MET A 630 -38.34 -21.27 0.70
CA MET A 630 -37.06 -21.17 1.40
C MET A 630 -35.92 -21.88 0.66
N GLY A 631 -36.20 -23.01 0.01
CA GLY A 631 -35.21 -23.73 -0.80
C GLY A 631 -34.76 -22.92 -2.02
N SER A 632 -35.69 -22.22 -2.67
CA SER A 632 -35.43 -21.37 -3.83
C SER A 632 -34.57 -20.16 -3.49
N LEU A 633 -34.87 -19.48 -2.37
CA LEU A 633 -34.08 -18.35 -1.89
C LEU A 633 -32.66 -18.78 -1.49
N ALA A 634 -32.56 -19.93 -0.82
CA ALA A 634 -31.29 -20.58 -0.50
C ALA A 634 -30.41 -20.81 -1.74
N THR A 635 -30.98 -21.31 -2.84
CA THR A 635 -30.26 -21.53 -4.09
C THR A 635 -29.73 -20.23 -4.69
N ILE A 636 -30.54 -19.16 -4.69
CA ILE A 636 -30.13 -17.83 -5.16
C ILE A 636 -28.90 -17.34 -4.36
N ILE A 637 -28.97 -17.41 -3.03
CA ILE A 637 -27.89 -16.98 -2.14
C ILE A 637 -26.62 -17.79 -2.35
N GLN A 638 -26.73 -19.10 -2.54
CA GLN A 638 -25.57 -19.94 -2.86
C GLN A 638 -24.91 -19.54 -4.19
N GLN A 639 -25.69 -19.23 -5.21
CA GLN A 639 -25.17 -18.77 -6.50
C GLN A 639 -24.48 -17.41 -6.36
N MET A 640 -25.07 -16.47 -5.60
CA MET A 640 -24.45 -15.18 -5.31
C MET A 640 -23.11 -15.35 -4.58
N ALA A 641 -23.06 -16.23 -3.58
CA ALA A 641 -21.86 -16.50 -2.80
C ALA A 641 -20.76 -17.15 -3.66
N GLN A 642 -21.12 -18.11 -4.52
CA GLN A 642 -20.21 -18.72 -5.50
C GLN A 642 -19.70 -17.68 -6.51
N PHE A 643 -20.55 -16.80 -7.00
CA PHE A 643 -20.16 -15.70 -7.88
C PHE A 643 -19.14 -14.79 -7.19
N ASN A 644 -19.40 -14.38 -5.95
CA ASN A 644 -18.45 -13.58 -5.17
C ASN A 644 -17.14 -14.32 -4.94
N GLN A 645 -17.18 -15.61 -4.59
CA GLN A 645 -16.00 -16.45 -4.46
C GLN A 645 -15.20 -16.53 -5.78
N GLN A 646 -15.89 -16.64 -6.92
CA GLN A 646 -15.26 -16.60 -8.24
C GLN A 646 -14.62 -15.25 -8.53
N GLN A 647 -15.31 -14.13 -8.25
CA GLN A 647 -14.74 -12.78 -8.39
C GLN A 647 -13.51 -12.58 -7.49
N LEU A 648 -13.49 -13.17 -6.28
CA LEU A 648 -12.31 -13.21 -5.42
C LEU A 648 -11.18 -14.06 -6.03
N SER A 649 -11.52 -15.23 -6.61
CA SER A 649 -10.53 -16.17 -7.18
C SER A 649 -9.96 -15.76 -8.54
N THR A 650 -10.69 -14.93 -9.29
CA THR A 650 -10.31 -14.44 -10.63
C THR A 650 -9.51 -13.13 -10.57
N MET A 651 -9.09 -12.71 -9.37
CA MET A 651 -8.12 -11.62 -9.16
C MET A 651 -6.74 -11.98 -9.72
N GLN A 652 -6.62 -12.06 -11.04
CA GLN A 652 -5.35 -11.99 -11.76
C GLN A 652 -5.16 -10.54 -12.23
N GLY A 653 -4.28 -9.80 -11.54
CA GLY A 653 -3.36 -8.79 -12.09
C GLY A 653 -3.82 -7.68 -13.04
N SER A 654 -5.09 -7.55 -13.43
CA SER A 654 -5.51 -6.55 -14.42
C SER A 654 -6.96 -6.14 -14.22
N ASP A 655 -7.20 -5.26 -13.27
CA ASP A 655 -8.28 -4.26 -13.35
C ASP A 655 -7.80 -3.02 -12.60
N VAL A 656 -6.72 -2.44 -13.13
CA VAL A 656 -6.28 -1.08 -12.81
C VAL A 656 -7.31 -0.14 -13.42
N ILE A 657 -8.12 0.53 -12.60
CA ILE A 657 -8.85 1.71 -13.07
C ILE A 657 -7.82 2.83 -13.23
N PRO A 658 -7.65 3.43 -14.43
CA PRO A 658 -6.73 4.54 -14.60
C PRO A 658 -7.11 5.72 -13.68
N SER A 659 -6.09 6.41 -13.19
CA SER A 659 -6.14 7.50 -12.20
C SER A 659 -6.94 8.75 -12.60
N SER A 660 -7.67 8.74 -13.72
CA SER A 660 -8.44 9.89 -14.20
C SER A 660 -9.79 10.09 -13.51
N ASN A 661 -10.25 9.14 -12.68
CA ASN A 661 -11.48 9.29 -11.87
C ASN A 661 -11.20 9.39 -10.35
N TRP A 662 -9.96 9.62 -9.96
CA TRP A 662 -9.61 9.95 -8.57
C TRP A 662 -9.51 11.47 -8.42
N SER A 663 -10.50 12.06 -7.74
CA SER A 663 -10.32 13.33 -7.04
C SER A 663 -10.27 13.03 -5.54
N PRO A 664 -9.20 13.41 -4.82
CA PRO A 664 -9.18 13.35 -3.37
C PRO A 664 -9.98 14.54 -2.87
N LEU A 665 -11.27 14.37 -2.58
CA LEU A 665 -12.13 15.21 -1.71
C LEU A 665 -13.60 14.94 -2.02
N ALA A 666 -14.29 14.30 -1.08
CA ALA A 666 -15.69 14.59 -0.79
C ALA A 666 -15.96 14.28 0.69
N VAL A 667 -15.33 15.03 1.58
CA VAL A 667 -16.14 15.56 2.69
C VAL A 667 -17.05 16.58 2.02
N VAL A 668 -18.29 16.22 1.75
CA VAL A 668 -19.33 17.20 1.46
C VAL A 668 -20.28 17.20 2.65
N VAL A 669 -19.92 18.04 3.62
CA VAL A 669 -20.94 18.72 4.42
C VAL A 669 -21.74 19.57 3.44
N LYS A 670 -22.96 19.16 3.14
CA LYS A 670 -24.01 20.11 2.76
C LYS A 670 -25.32 19.68 3.37
N HIS A 671 -25.64 20.35 4.47
CA HIS A 671 -27.00 20.72 4.77
C HIS A 671 -27.70 21.22 3.50
N LEU A 672 -28.83 20.63 3.18
CA LEU A 672 -29.98 21.37 2.67
C LEU A 672 -31.18 21.01 3.55
#